data_AF-A0A1M5KTV3-F1
#
_entry.id   AF-A0A1M5KTV3-F1
#
_cell.length_a   1.000
_cell.length_b   1.000
_cell.length_c   1.000
_cell.angle_alpha   90.00
_cell.angle_beta   90.00
_cell.angle_gamma   90.00
#
_symmetry.space_group_name_H-M   'P 1'
#
loop_
_entity.id
_entity.type
_entity.pdbx_description
1 polymer ?
#
loop_
_entity_poly.entity_id
_entity_poly.type
_entity_poly.pdbx_seq_one_letter_code
_entity_poly.pdbx_strand_id
1 'polypeptide(L)'
;MNYKTLLKVEALHFSFKESATTLEKMPDTTTAPTDASNPESIAYIIKQLNPNWTDIDQAFLWPPDLFLVCAFILKKTGAYRIIASSYACTDYERRFGKACKQWLVAIQTSITTAKDIELPAEIADFRTDLKACCGRVKFNELKALTSDGAKELTEKLILGLALADQASAGFGLPGIKKPETSLVYFIANLLLVTQGSLTCIPKFGGVVVPKMRTPQTGLTIRSLSLYLAYLDTEVEIMWRSVPWVNIDQNTLNVLCVPWPREIDNHDFQSQPDTFETLRYFGYDGKKRQEEGFQSLLQMLKKVNTERGNVHVLVFPELSLEYDQYQLLLKMLKDEFERKNSDCDGDGEADGCLRHMPMVIGGITFDKQDYNAVVLAVYFSGKWYKMLQTKHHRWKLTRSQLIQYELTGSFTVEREWAERIAIGQRRLSFFSPNPWLTLCPLICEDLAQLEPVSEVIRGVGPSLLIGLLMDGPQIIGRWPARYASVFADDPGTAVLTLTSMGMLQRSVRAVVKDKNTTSVALWKDQLNGYKTIDIVDNQKGSTALLSISASYAEEFSADGRSDHGSAPVFKLDNVFYPDDVVPTKKTNDHGTLDPMWVGDWNDLRELTSISFALDALITSYGEHWDLIVFLANPDEDKKPWGTSQYSPLLDLVVKSHLRPEEAGINPSEEEKEKNDPDETPKKKTGITDSLRWAVDEFNSWKALLAEWKIKADEKFKDGAKLSVEDKIQFKVDYWEALRAKALEDLTEKRGVISSTFKSMKYAQKDELRIRRAVPLALIISLHNRIDSYRAKYKRRNHLMRQLFERVEENVNEFSAFG
;
A
#
# COMPACT_ATOMS: atom_id res chain seq x y z
N MET A 1 -13.80 31.24 -41.82
CA MET A 1 -12.74 31.66 -40.86
C MET A 1 -11.44 30.96 -41.26
N ASN A 2 -10.35 31.72 -41.34
CA ASN A 2 -9.20 31.45 -42.21
C ASN A 2 -8.15 30.51 -41.58
N TYR A 3 -7.59 29.64 -42.41
CA TYR A 3 -6.73 28.46 -42.18
C TYR A 3 -5.29 28.82 -41.71
N LYS A 4 -5.08 29.99 -41.11
CA LYS A 4 -3.75 30.54 -40.78
C LYS A 4 -3.41 30.61 -39.29
N THR A 5 -4.32 30.19 -38.40
CA THR A 5 -4.07 30.22 -36.95
C THR A 5 -3.73 28.85 -36.36
N LEU A 6 -3.91 27.75 -37.11
CA LEU A 6 -3.62 26.40 -36.61
C LEU A 6 -2.15 25.93 -36.78
N LEU A 7 -1.30 26.70 -37.48
CA LEU A 7 0.10 26.33 -37.75
C LEU A 7 1.12 26.96 -36.77
N LYS A 8 0.71 27.32 -35.55
CA LYS A 8 1.59 27.96 -34.55
C LYS A 8 1.78 27.18 -33.24
N VAL A 9 1.34 25.93 -33.15
CA VAL A 9 1.49 25.13 -31.90
C VAL A 9 2.35 23.85 -32.06
N GLU A 10 2.76 23.47 -33.27
CA GLU A 10 3.57 22.26 -33.50
C GLU A 10 5.02 22.53 -33.94
N ALA A 11 5.78 23.28 -33.13
CA ALA A 11 7.23 23.38 -33.33
C ALA A 11 7.98 23.70 -32.02
N LEU A 12 7.89 22.79 -31.04
CA LEU A 12 8.79 22.80 -29.89
C LEU A 12 9.16 21.35 -29.53
N HIS A 13 9.88 20.68 -30.43
CA HIS A 13 10.81 19.60 -30.10
C HIS A 13 11.99 19.59 -31.09
N PHE A 14 13.20 19.55 -30.51
CA PHE A 14 14.51 19.27 -31.10
C PHE A 14 15.15 20.27 -32.07
N SER A 15 16.11 21.05 -31.55
CA SER A 15 17.43 21.18 -32.18
C SER A 15 18.48 21.64 -31.17
N PHE A 16 19.41 20.73 -30.87
CA PHE A 16 20.69 20.99 -30.22
C PHE A 16 21.68 21.42 -31.32
N LYS A 17 22.09 22.69 -31.37
CA LYS A 17 23.44 23.19 -31.73
C LYS A 17 23.44 24.69 -32.08
N GLU A 18 24.58 25.30 -31.77
CA GLU A 18 25.08 26.61 -32.17
C GLU A 18 24.54 27.84 -31.44
N SER A 19 25.24 28.22 -30.37
CA SER A 19 25.51 29.62 -30.05
C SER A 19 26.89 29.70 -29.38
N ALA A 20 27.93 29.59 -30.21
CA ALA A 20 29.22 30.17 -29.89
C ALA A 20 29.12 31.69 -30.03
N THR A 21 29.97 32.42 -29.29
CA THR A 21 30.25 33.85 -29.35
C THR A 21 29.25 34.83 -28.70
N THR A 22 29.39 35.04 -27.38
CA THR A 22 29.79 36.37 -26.86
C THR A 22 30.48 36.18 -25.49
N LEU A 23 31.81 36.26 -25.51
CA LEU A 23 32.68 36.23 -24.32
C LEU A 23 32.83 37.68 -23.83
N GLU A 24 32.06 38.06 -22.82
CA GLU A 24 32.45 39.17 -21.94
C GLU A 24 33.33 38.62 -20.81
N LYS A 25 34.52 39.21 -20.70
CA LYS A 25 35.58 38.86 -19.76
C LYS A 25 35.10 39.02 -18.31
N MET A 26 34.98 37.89 -17.60
CA MET A 26 35.02 37.84 -16.14
C MET A 26 36.40 37.36 -15.67
N PRO A 27 36.88 37.80 -14.49
CA PRO A 27 38.29 37.71 -14.11
C PRO A 27 38.74 36.28 -13.83
N ASP A 28 39.97 35.98 -14.27
CA ASP A 28 40.72 34.77 -13.94
C ASP A 28 40.81 34.59 -12.41
N THR A 29 40.00 33.68 -11.88
CA THR A 29 40.31 32.98 -10.63
C THR A 29 40.51 31.52 -10.98
N THR A 30 41.78 31.16 -11.17
CA THR A 30 42.25 29.77 -11.23
C THR A 30 42.00 29.09 -9.89
N THR A 31 40.78 28.60 -9.67
CA THR A 31 40.49 27.52 -8.72
C THR A 31 40.29 26.26 -9.53
N ALA A 32 41.04 25.20 -9.19
CA ALA A 32 40.91 23.88 -9.80
C ALA A 32 39.42 23.47 -9.89
N PRO A 33 38.98 22.75 -10.95
CA PRO A 33 37.59 22.33 -11.07
C PRO A 33 37.22 21.53 -9.82
N THR A 34 36.20 21.98 -9.10
CA THR A 34 35.62 21.21 -8.01
C THR A 34 35.15 19.87 -8.58
N ASP A 35 35.43 18.78 -7.86
CA ASP A 35 35.21 17.40 -8.30
C ASP A 35 33.75 17.12 -8.76
N ALA A 36 32.79 17.92 -8.27
CA ALA A 36 31.38 17.91 -8.66
C ALA A 36 31.08 18.42 -10.10
N SER A 37 32.08 18.86 -10.86
CA SER A 37 31.96 19.22 -12.28
C SER A 37 32.42 18.11 -13.24
N ASN A 38 33.13 17.10 -12.71
CA ASN A 38 33.61 15.96 -13.49
C ASN A 38 32.48 14.91 -13.63
N PRO A 39 31.97 14.62 -14.84
CA PRO A 39 30.86 13.69 -15.02
C PRO A 39 31.17 12.25 -14.58
N GLU A 40 32.46 11.90 -14.40
CA GLU A 40 32.88 10.60 -13.90
C GLU A 40 33.00 10.51 -12.38
N SER A 41 32.88 11.61 -11.63
CA SER A 41 33.00 11.58 -10.17
C SER A 41 31.70 11.13 -9.51
N ILE A 42 31.80 10.48 -8.34
CA ILE A 42 30.62 10.10 -7.56
C ILE A 42 29.87 11.35 -7.07
N ALA A 43 30.59 12.43 -6.75
CA ALA A 43 29.98 13.71 -6.35
C ALA A 43 29.09 14.30 -7.46
N TYR A 44 29.50 14.21 -8.73
CA TYR A 44 28.67 14.62 -9.85
C TYR A 44 27.37 13.80 -9.93
N ILE A 45 27.46 12.48 -9.78
CA ILE A 45 26.27 11.60 -9.78
C ILE A 45 25.31 11.96 -8.64
N ILE A 46 25.83 12.23 -7.45
CA ILE A 46 25.00 12.66 -6.30
C ILE A 46 24.31 13.99 -6.58
N LYS A 47 25.03 14.96 -7.16
CA LYS A 47 24.47 16.24 -7.58
C LYS A 47 23.41 16.09 -8.68
N GLN A 48 23.53 15.08 -9.55
CA GLN A 48 22.48 14.76 -10.51
C GLN A 48 21.22 14.24 -9.82
N LEU A 49 21.35 13.40 -8.79
CA LEU A 49 20.19 12.92 -8.02
C LEU A 49 19.49 14.05 -7.28
N ASN A 50 20.24 14.95 -6.64
CA ASN A 50 19.69 16.13 -6.00
C ASN A 50 20.59 17.37 -6.27
N PRO A 51 20.13 18.32 -7.12
CA PRO A 51 20.91 19.51 -7.47
C PRO A 51 21.29 20.40 -6.28
N ASN A 52 20.56 20.30 -5.17
CA ASN A 52 20.82 21.06 -3.95
C ASN A 52 21.93 20.44 -3.09
N TRP A 53 22.44 19.26 -3.47
CA TRP A 53 23.49 18.56 -2.73
C TRP A 53 24.86 18.79 -3.34
N THR A 54 25.84 18.87 -2.46
CA THR A 54 27.25 19.05 -2.84
C THR A 54 28.02 17.74 -2.81
N ASP A 55 27.67 16.84 -1.89
CA ASP A 55 28.30 15.54 -1.71
C ASP A 55 27.35 14.55 -1.02
N ILE A 56 27.87 13.44 -0.51
CA ILE A 56 27.07 12.37 0.10
C ILE A 56 26.60 12.67 1.52
N ASP A 57 27.16 13.67 2.21
CA ASP A 57 26.86 13.95 3.62
C ASP A 57 25.39 14.29 3.83
N GLN A 58 24.78 15.01 2.88
CA GLN A 58 23.36 15.37 2.96
C GLN A 58 22.44 14.13 2.98
N ALA A 59 22.88 13.00 2.40
CA ALA A 59 22.11 11.76 2.42
C ALA A 59 21.97 11.17 3.84
N PHE A 60 22.86 11.52 4.77
CA PHE A 60 22.81 11.06 6.16
C PHE A 60 21.80 11.81 7.03
N LEU A 61 21.17 12.87 6.51
CA LEU A 61 20.07 13.54 7.22
C LEU A 61 18.84 12.63 7.30
N TRP A 62 18.59 11.83 6.27
CA TRP A 62 17.39 11.02 6.15
C TRP A 62 17.72 9.61 5.63
N PRO A 63 17.51 8.53 6.41
CA PRO A 63 17.95 7.19 6.02
C PRO A 63 17.45 6.72 4.65
N PRO A 64 16.17 6.90 4.26
CA PRO A 64 15.70 6.56 2.92
C PRO A 64 16.47 7.25 1.77
N ASP A 65 17.05 8.43 1.99
CA ASP A 65 17.84 9.10 0.96
C ASP A 65 19.22 8.46 0.81
N LEU A 66 19.89 8.13 1.92
CA LEU A 66 21.13 7.33 1.88
C LEU A 66 20.88 5.97 1.21
N PHE A 67 19.74 5.34 1.51
CA PHE A 67 19.33 4.10 0.85
C PHE A 67 19.22 4.29 -0.66
N LEU A 68 18.54 5.34 -1.12
CA LEU A 68 18.38 5.64 -2.55
C LEU A 68 19.73 5.83 -3.23
N VAL A 69 20.60 6.69 -2.69
CA VAL A 69 21.90 7.00 -3.30
C VAL A 69 22.74 5.74 -3.43
N CYS A 70 22.85 4.95 -2.36
CA CYS A 70 23.61 3.70 -2.38
C CYS A 70 23.01 2.70 -3.38
N ALA A 71 21.68 2.50 -3.36
CA ALA A 71 21.00 1.58 -4.27
C ALA A 71 21.11 2.02 -5.74
N PHE A 72 20.99 3.31 -6.02
CA PHE A 72 21.16 3.88 -7.36
C PHE A 72 22.55 3.60 -7.91
N ILE A 73 23.60 3.96 -7.14
CA ILE A 73 24.99 3.76 -7.57
C ILE A 73 25.27 2.28 -7.79
N LEU A 74 24.87 1.42 -6.84
CA LEU A 74 25.03 -0.03 -6.94
C LEU A 74 24.29 -0.62 -8.14
N LYS A 75 23.03 -0.21 -8.40
CA LYS A 75 22.23 -0.69 -9.54
C LYS A 75 22.84 -0.26 -10.88
N LYS A 76 23.24 1.02 -11.02
CA LYS A 76 23.78 1.56 -12.28
C LYS A 76 25.19 1.04 -12.60
N THR A 77 25.99 0.69 -11.59
CA THR A 77 27.34 0.11 -11.77
C THR A 77 27.34 -1.42 -11.84
N GLY A 78 26.35 -2.07 -11.24
CA GLY A 78 26.34 -3.52 -11.04
C GLY A 78 27.40 -4.00 -10.05
N ALA A 79 27.98 -3.11 -9.25
CA ALA A 79 29.10 -3.40 -8.34
C ALA A 79 28.71 -4.33 -7.19
N TYR A 80 27.43 -4.34 -6.79
CA TYR A 80 26.92 -5.17 -5.70
C TYR A 80 27.18 -6.68 -5.85
N ARG A 81 27.49 -7.15 -7.08
CA ARG A 81 27.90 -8.53 -7.35
C ARG A 81 29.10 -9.01 -6.50
N ILE A 82 29.91 -8.09 -5.98
CA ILE A 82 31.04 -8.42 -5.10
C ILE A 82 30.62 -9.17 -3.84
N ILE A 83 29.37 -9.02 -3.39
CA ILE A 83 28.84 -9.70 -2.21
C ILE A 83 28.88 -11.22 -2.34
N ALA A 84 28.77 -11.77 -3.56
CA ALA A 84 28.90 -13.20 -3.80
C ALA A 84 30.33 -13.72 -3.54
N SER A 85 31.32 -12.83 -3.52
CA SER A 85 32.73 -13.15 -3.29
C SER A 85 33.28 -12.67 -1.94
N SER A 86 32.50 -11.90 -1.17
CA SER A 86 32.91 -11.30 0.09
C SER A 86 31.98 -11.75 1.22
N TYR A 87 32.54 -12.33 2.29
CA TYR A 87 31.81 -12.77 3.50
C TYR A 87 31.43 -11.59 4.41
N ALA A 88 31.03 -10.45 3.85
CA ALA A 88 30.78 -9.24 4.62
C ALA A 88 29.51 -9.39 5.48
N CYS A 89 29.63 -9.02 6.77
CA CYS A 89 28.56 -8.82 7.77
C CYS A 89 28.12 -9.98 8.69
N THR A 90 29.04 -10.84 9.17
CA THR A 90 28.72 -11.72 10.32
C THR A 90 28.46 -11.00 11.65
N ASP A 91 28.74 -9.70 11.74
CA ASP A 91 28.66 -8.93 13.00
C ASP A 91 27.86 -7.63 12.92
N TYR A 92 27.04 -7.47 11.88
CA TYR A 92 26.29 -6.24 11.63
C TYR A 92 25.43 -5.82 12.82
N GLU A 93 24.62 -6.74 13.35
CA GLU A 93 23.68 -6.44 14.43
C GLU A 93 24.38 -5.98 15.71
N ARG A 94 25.48 -6.66 16.08
CA ARG A 94 26.30 -6.30 17.25
C ARG A 94 26.87 -4.91 17.11
N ARG A 95 27.36 -4.57 15.91
CA ARG A 95 28.06 -3.31 15.65
C ARG A 95 27.12 -2.12 15.44
N PHE A 96 26.04 -2.30 14.68
CA PHE A 96 25.24 -1.17 14.18
C PHE A 96 23.76 -1.22 14.55
N GLY A 97 23.24 -2.34 15.06
CA GLY A 97 21.81 -2.48 15.36
C GLY A 97 21.30 -1.45 16.38
N LYS A 98 22.16 -1.06 17.33
CA LYS A 98 21.87 0.03 18.28
C LYS A 98 22.01 1.41 17.62
N ALA A 99 23.09 1.62 16.87
CA ALA A 99 23.37 2.89 16.20
C ALA A 99 22.27 3.29 15.22
N CYS A 100 21.70 2.36 14.44
CA CYS A 100 20.58 2.64 13.53
C CYS A 100 19.33 3.13 14.27
N LYS A 101 19.03 2.57 15.45
CA LYS A 101 17.91 3.02 16.30
C LYS A 101 18.20 4.40 16.90
N GLN A 102 19.43 4.64 17.35
CA GLN A 102 19.86 5.93 17.87
C GLN A 102 19.88 7.01 16.80
N TRP A 103 20.12 6.65 15.53
CA TRP A 103 20.05 7.59 14.42
C TRP A 103 18.64 8.17 14.28
N LEU A 104 17.58 7.35 14.32
CA LEU A 104 16.21 7.86 14.32
C LEU A 104 15.89 8.77 15.52
N VAL A 105 16.42 8.43 16.70
CA VAL A 105 16.27 9.27 17.90
C VAL A 105 16.95 10.62 17.69
N ALA A 106 18.15 10.63 17.13
CA ALA A 106 18.88 11.86 16.83
C ALA A 106 18.15 12.72 15.80
N ILE A 107 17.50 12.13 14.79
CA ILE A 107 16.64 12.84 13.84
C ILE A 107 15.46 13.49 14.58
N GLN A 108 14.74 12.73 15.41
CA GLN A 108 13.62 13.27 16.19
C GLN A 108 14.06 14.42 17.10
N THR A 109 15.20 14.28 17.79
CA THR A 109 15.77 15.32 18.64
C THR A 109 16.14 16.57 17.82
N SER A 110 16.77 16.40 16.66
CA SER A 110 17.15 17.51 15.79
C SER A 110 15.93 18.28 15.28
N ILE A 111 14.88 17.57 14.82
CA ILE A 111 13.62 18.18 14.37
C ILE A 111 12.95 18.96 15.51
N THR A 112 12.91 18.38 16.72
CA THR A 112 12.13 18.95 17.83
C THR A 112 12.85 20.06 18.57
N THR A 113 14.19 20.08 18.53
CA THR A 113 15.02 21.13 19.15
C THR A 113 15.51 22.18 18.16
N ALA A 114 15.27 21.98 16.85
CA ALA A 114 15.82 22.78 15.75
C ALA A 114 17.36 22.89 15.77
N LYS A 115 18.05 21.95 16.40
CA LYS A 115 19.52 21.85 16.41
C LYS A 115 20.01 20.92 15.30
N ASP A 116 21.27 21.07 14.90
CA ASP A 116 21.91 20.13 13.99
C ASP A 116 21.93 18.70 14.58
N ILE A 117 21.93 17.71 13.70
CA ILE A 117 21.88 16.31 14.08
C ILE A 117 23.24 15.86 14.59
N GLU A 118 23.24 15.36 15.81
CA GLU A 118 24.38 14.62 16.35
C GLU A 118 24.21 13.14 15.98
N LEU A 119 24.86 12.72 14.89
CA LEU A 119 24.84 11.33 14.47
C LEU A 119 25.50 10.44 15.55
N PRO A 120 24.99 9.22 15.78
CA PRO A 120 25.69 8.23 16.60
C PRO A 120 27.12 8.03 16.09
N ALA A 121 28.08 7.85 17.00
CA ALA A 121 29.50 7.80 16.67
C ALA A 121 29.81 6.82 15.53
N GLU A 122 29.22 5.63 15.57
CA GLU A 122 29.40 4.59 14.55
C GLU A 122 28.89 5.02 13.16
N ILE A 123 27.82 5.82 13.11
CA ILE A 123 27.26 6.36 11.85
C ILE A 123 28.07 7.57 11.39
N ALA A 124 28.55 8.41 12.31
CA ALA A 124 29.39 9.57 12.00
C ALA A 124 30.76 9.15 11.44
N ASP A 125 31.38 8.13 12.03
CA ASP A 125 32.63 7.53 11.56
C ASP A 125 32.42 6.92 10.16
N PHE A 126 31.36 6.13 9.99
CA PHE A 126 31.01 5.55 8.70
C PHE A 126 30.73 6.60 7.62
N ARG A 127 30.04 7.71 7.96
CA ARG A 127 29.83 8.84 7.04
C ARG A 127 31.15 9.40 6.53
N THR A 128 32.09 9.64 7.45
CA THR A 128 33.42 10.18 7.13
C THR A 128 34.19 9.24 6.19
N ASP A 129 34.19 7.94 6.50
CA ASP A 129 34.80 6.90 5.68
C ASP A 129 34.19 6.84 4.26
N LEU A 130 32.85 6.79 4.18
CA LEU A 130 32.14 6.69 2.90
C LEU A 130 32.43 7.91 2.03
N LYS A 131 32.35 9.12 2.60
CA LYS A 131 32.67 10.36 1.88
C LYS A 131 34.10 10.38 1.35
N ALA A 132 35.07 9.94 2.16
CA ALA A 132 36.47 9.84 1.73
C ALA A 132 36.66 8.81 0.60
N CYS A 133 35.90 7.72 0.58
CA CYS A 133 35.93 6.75 -0.52
C CYS A 133 35.29 7.31 -1.79
N CYS A 134 34.15 8.00 -1.68
CA CYS A 134 33.46 8.62 -2.82
C CYS A 134 34.34 9.66 -3.55
N GLY A 135 35.19 10.39 -2.84
CA GLY A 135 36.12 11.37 -3.44
C GLY A 135 37.35 10.77 -4.11
N ARG A 136 37.64 9.48 -3.92
CA ARG A 136 38.84 8.81 -4.48
C ARG A 136 38.55 7.98 -5.72
N VAL A 137 37.31 7.55 -5.92
CA VAL A 137 36.94 6.54 -6.92
C VAL A 137 36.02 7.15 -7.96
N LYS A 138 36.32 6.92 -9.24
CA LYS A 138 35.45 7.30 -10.35
C LYS A 138 34.35 6.28 -10.61
N PHE A 139 33.23 6.72 -11.16
CA PHE A 139 32.09 5.87 -11.50
C PHE A 139 32.46 4.72 -12.45
N ASN A 140 33.33 4.97 -13.44
CA ASN A 140 33.78 3.94 -14.38
C ASN A 140 34.68 2.88 -13.72
N GLU A 141 35.52 3.28 -12.76
CA GLU A 141 36.32 2.35 -11.96
C GLU A 141 35.43 1.46 -11.08
N LEU A 142 34.36 2.02 -10.51
CA LEU A 142 33.38 1.30 -9.73
C LEU A 142 32.61 0.27 -10.59
N LYS A 143 32.19 0.66 -11.80
CA LYS A 143 31.52 -0.23 -12.77
C LYS A 143 32.41 -1.41 -13.19
N ALA A 144 33.69 -1.14 -13.42
CA ALA A 144 34.66 -2.14 -13.84
C ALA A 144 35.22 -2.96 -12.68
N LEU A 145 35.09 -2.50 -11.43
CA LEU A 145 35.70 -3.08 -10.22
C LEU A 145 37.23 -3.27 -10.36
N THR A 146 37.90 -2.32 -11.00
CA THR A 146 39.31 -2.46 -11.43
C THR A 146 40.35 -2.08 -10.38
N SER A 147 39.95 -1.37 -9.31
CA SER A 147 40.85 -0.91 -8.26
C SER A 147 40.41 -1.42 -6.89
N ASP A 148 41.35 -1.54 -5.95
CA ASP A 148 41.01 -1.91 -4.57
C ASP A 148 40.16 -0.82 -3.89
N GLY A 149 40.35 0.45 -4.28
CA GLY A 149 39.46 1.54 -3.88
C GLY A 149 38.02 1.36 -4.37
N ALA A 150 37.81 0.84 -5.59
CA ALA A 150 36.47 0.53 -6.09
C ALA A 150 35.79 -0.60 -5.30
N LYS A 151 36.55 -1.62 -4.88
CA LYS A 151 36.04 -2.68 -4.01
C LYS A 151 35.68 -2.14 -2.63
N GLU A 152 36.58 -1.36 -2.02
CA GLU A 152 36.38 -0.69 -0.73
C GLU A 152 35.12 0.18 -0.77
N LEU A 153 34.97 1.05 -1.78
CA LEU A 153 33.77 1.87 -1.95
C LEU A 153 32.51 1.02 -2.11
N THR A 154 32.57 -0.09 -2.86
CA THR A 154 31.42 -0.98 -3.04
C THR A 154 30.97 -1.57 -1.70
N GLU A 155 31.90 -2.07 -0.88
CA GLU A 155 31.59 -2.60 0.46
C GLU A 155 30.97 -1.53 1.36
N LYS A 156 31.49 -0.29 1.31
CA LYS A 156 30.92 0.84 2.06
C LYS A 156 29.53 1.21 1.55
N LEU A 157 29.27 1.18 0.24
CA LEU A 157 27.93 1.43 -0.33
C LEU A 157 26.91 0.35 0.09
N ILE A 158 27.31 -0.94 0.10
CA ILE A 158 26.46 -2.03 0.60
C ILE A 158 26.15 -1.83 2.08
N LEU A 159 27.16 -1.49 2.89
CA LEU A 159 26.96 -1.19 4.31
C LEU A 159 26.05 0.03 4.51
N GLY A 160 26.23 1.09 3.73
CA GLY A 160 25.37 2.28 3.78
C GLY A 160 23.91 1.98 3.45
N LEU A 161 23.68 1.14 2.44
CA LEU A 161 22.37 0.60 2.11
C LEU A 161 21.78 -0.19 3.28
N ALA A 162 22.55 -1.10 3.89
CA ALA A 162 22.12 -1.91 5.04
C ALA A 162 21.77 -1.07 6.28
N LEU A 163 22.58 -0.05 6.61
CA LEU A 163 22.35 0.88 7.72
C LEU A 163 21.05 1.66 7.52
N ALA A 164 20.86 2.20 6.32
CA ALA A 164 19.67 2.97 5.97
C ALA A 164 18.39 2.12 5.97
N ASP A 165 18.48 0.90 5.43
CA ASP A 165 17.42 -0.11 5.41
C ASP A 165 16.99 -0.49 6.84
N GLN A 166 17.95 -0.80 7.72
CA GLN A 166 17.69 -1.15 9.11
C GLN A 166 17.09 0.00 9.91
N ALA A 167 17.59 1.22 9.71
CA ALA A 167 17.04 2.42 10.34
C ALA A 167 15.58 2.66 9.90
N SER A 168 15.20 2.23 8.70
CA SER A 168 13.87 2.44 8.13
C SER A 168 12.88 1.30 8.39
N ALA A 169 13.24 0.34 9.25
CA ALA A 169 12.43 -0.83 9.53
C ALA A 169 11.00 -0.48 9.95
N GLY A 170 10.02 -0.87 9.12
CA GLY A 170 8.60 -0.62 9.37
C GLY A 170 8.11 0.79 9.02
N PHE A 171 8.84 1.56 8.22
CA PHE A 171 8.29 2.71 7.50
C PHE A 171 7.17 2.25 6.55
N GLY A 172 6.15 3.09 6.37
CA GLY A 172 4.94 2.83 5.59
C GLY A 172 3.93 1.87 6.24
N LEU A 173 4.26 1.26 7.38
CA LEU A 173 3.37 0.32 8.07
C LEU A 173 2.74 0.96 9.32
N PRO A 174 1.43 0.75 9.56
CA PRO A 174 0.79 1.16 10.81
C PRO A 174 1.32 0.34 11.99
N GLY A 175 1.09 0.80 13.22
CA GLY A 175 1.37 0.03 14.43
C GLY A 175 2.35 0.67 15.42
N ILE A 176 2.69 -0.08 16.48
CA ILE A 176 3.30 0.48 17.69
C ILE A 176 4.79 0.69 17.49
N LYS A 177 5.19 1.96 17.55
CA LYS A 177 6.58 2.40 17.53
C LYS A 177 7.03 2.77 18.94
N LYS A 178 8.28 3.19 19.09
CA LYS A 178 8.77 3.73 20.35
C LYS A 178 8.52 5.24 20.42
N PRO A 179 8.19 5.79 21.60
CA PRO A 179 7.97 7.24 21.78
C PRO A 179 9.10 8.10 21.19
N GLU A 180 10.34 7.69 21.39
CA GLU A 180 11.54 8.41 20.93
C GLU A 180 11.78 8.41 19.42
N THR A 181 10.91 7.76 18.64
CA THR A 181 11.01 7.68 17.17
C THR A 181 9.70 7.96 16.44
N SER A 182 8.57 8.09 17.15
CA SER A 182 7.24 8.09 16.54
C SER A 182 7.01 9.26 15.57
N LEU A 183 7.60 10.43 15.83
CA LEU A 183 7.53 11.57 14.92
C LEU A 183 8.21 11.26 13.57
N VAL A 184 9.34 10.58 13.61
CA VAL A 184 10.11 10.22 12.41
C VAL A 184 9.33 9.22 11.55
N TYR A 185 8.70 8.21 12.17
CA TYR A 185 7.80 7.30 11.45
C TYR A 185 6.62 8.04 10.82
N PHE A 186 6.03 8.99 11.54
CA PHE A 186 4.93 9.79 11.01
C PHE A 186 5.35 10.62 9.79
N ILE A 187 6.48 11.32 9.86
CA ILE A 187 7.01 12.10 8.73
C ILE A 187 7.30 11.19 7.53
N ALA A 188 7.94 10.03 7.76
CA ALA A 188 8.21 9.06 6.70
C ALA A 188 6.93 8.56 6.04
N ASN A 189 5.92 8.21 6.84
CA ASN A 189 4.64 7.72 6.33
C ASN A 189 3.87 8.82 5.59
N LEU A 190 3.93 10.06 6.07
CA LEU A 190 3.28 11.19 5.40
C LEU A 190 3.95 11.50 4.07
N LEU A 191 5.29 11.40 3.99
CA LEU A 191 6.02 11.52 2.73
C LEU A 191 5.60 10.41 1.75
N LEU A 192 5.51 9.15 2.21
CA LEU A 192 5.03 8.05 1.37
C LEU A 192 3.60 8.27 0.86
N VAL A 193 2.70 8.79 1.69
CA VAL A 193 1.29 9.07 1.31
C VAL A 193 1.19 10.21 0.29
N THR A 194 2.03 11.23 0.43
CA THR A 194 1.98 12.49 -0.33
C THR A 194 2.96 12.56 -1.50
N GLN A 195 3.91 11.64 -1.61
CA GLN A 195 4.86 11.55 -2.72
C GLN A 195 4.85 10.18 -3.42
N GLY A 196 4.32 9.12 -2.79
CA GLY A 196 4.52 7.76 -3.27
C GLY A 196 5.96 7.26 -3.05
N SER A 197 6.75 7.96 -2.24
CA SER A 197 8.11 7.57 -1.88
C SER A 197 8.49 8.01 -0.47
N LEU A 198 9.43 7.30 0.15
CA LEU A 198 10.02 7.60 1.46
C LEU A 198 11.23 8.55 1.39
N THR A 199 11.71 8.89 0.19
CA THR A 199 12.85 9.80 -0.02
C THR A 199 12.39 11.24 -0.30
N CYS A 200 13.23 12.22 0.03
CA CYS A 200 13.04 13.61 -0.40
C CYS A 200 13.73 13.93 -1.74
N ILE A 201 14.45 12.96 -2.31
CA ILE A 201 15.11 13.08 -3.61
C ILE A 201 14.04 13.05 -4.72
N PRO A 202 14.19 13.88 -5.77
CA PRO A 202 13.30 13.83 -6.93
C PRO A 202 13.17 12.43 -7.55
N LYS A 203 11.94 12.07 -7.97
CA LYS A 203 11.57 10.73 -8.44
C LYS A 203 12.35 10.23 -9.67
N PHE A 204 12.98 11.11 -10.45
CA PHE A 204 13.81 10.69 -11.59
C PHE A 204 15.06 9.91 -11.16
N GLY A 205 15.51 10.05 -9.91
CA GLY A 205 16.55 9.22 -9.31
C GLY A 205 16.08 7.81 -8.92
N GLY A 206 14.78 7.55 -9.05
CA GLY A 206 14.08 6.38 -8.55
C GLY A 206 13.26 6.72 -7.30
N VAL A 207 12.50 5.74 -6.84
CA VAL A 207 11.65 5.86 -5.64
C VAL A 207 12.04 4.80 -4.63
N VAL A 208 11.99 5.19 -3.35
CA VAL A 208 12.13 4.26 -2.22
C VAL A 208 10.77 4.03 -1.60
N VAL A 209 10.39 2.78 -1.41
CA VAL A 209 9.10 2.37 -0.84
C VAL A 209 9.30 1.27 0.20
N PRO A 210 8.31 1.03 1.08
CA PRO A 210 8.35 -0.11 1.98
C PRO A 210 8.44 -1.42 1.22
N LYS A 211 9.14 -2.37 1.83
CA LYS A 211 9.28 -3.74 1.35
C LYS A 211 8.72 -4.69 2.39
N MET A 212 7.94 -5.66 1.91
CA MET A 212 7.23 -6.63 2.74
C MET A 212 7.88 -8.02 2.67
N ARG A 213 8.59 -8.33 1.58
CA ARG A 213 9.21 -9.63 1.34
C ARG A 213 10.58 -9.48 0.70
N THR A 214 11.56 -10.21 1.18
CA THR A 214 12.92 -10.25 0.66
C THR A 214 13.14 -11.48 -0.21
N PRO A 215 13.56 -11.32 -1.48
CA PRO A 215 13.91 -12.43 -2.34
C PRO A 215 14.95 -13.35 -1.70
N GLN A 216 14.60 -14.63 -1.55
CA GLN A 216 15.49 -15.66 -1.00
C GLN A 216 16.32 -16.35 -2.09
N THR A 217 16.11 -16.00 -3.35
CA THR A 217 16.84 -16.56 -4.50
C THR A 217 17.28 -15.46 -5.46
N GLY A 218 18.43 -15.68 -6.10
CA GLY A 218 19.03 -14.73 -7.04
C GLY A 218 19.71 -13.55 -6.34
N LEU A 219 20.77 -13.03 -6.98
CA LEU A 219 21.48 -11.85 -6.51
C LEU A 219 21.04 -10.62 -7.32
N THR A 220 20.24 -9.76 -6.70
CA THR A 220 19.78 -8.49 -7.31
C THR A 220 19.84 -7.38 -6.27
N ILE A 221 19.64 -6.12 -6.68
CA ILE A 221 19.54 -5.02 -5.70
C ILE A 221 18.43 -5.28 -4.67
N ARG A 222 17.35 -5.98 -5.07
CA ARG A 222 16.23 -6.35 -4.21
C ARG A 222 16.64 -7.36 -3.14
N SER A 223 17.67 -8.17 -3.32
CA SER A 223 18.09 -9.12 -2.29
C SER A 223 19.02 -8.49 -1.24
N LEU A 224 19.46 -7.24 -1.41
CA LEU A 224 20.39 -6.57 -0.49
C LEU A 224 19.73 -5.87 0.70
N SER A 225 18.40 -5.72 0.68
CA SER A 225 17.63 -4.99 1.69
C SER A 225 16.55 -5.88 2.30
N LEU A 226 16.05 -5.51 3.48
CA LEU A 226 14.98 -6.21 4.19
C LEU A 226 13.67 -5.41 4.20
N TYR A 227 13.75 -4.09 4.40
CA TYR A 227 12.61 -3.24 4.74
C TYR A 227 12.31 -2.16 3.71
N LEU A 228 13.30 -1.80 2.88
CA LEU A 228 13.14 -0.82 1.82
C LEU A 228 13.35 -1.45 0.43
N ALA A 229 12.60 -0.98 -0.55
CA ALA A 229 12.78 -1.30 -1.95
C ALA A 229 13.14 -0.03 -2.72
N TYR A 230 14.20 -0.11 -3.53
CA TYR A 230 14.55 0.90 -4.51
C TYR A 230 13.98 0.48 -5.87
N LEU A 231 13.23 1.38 -6.51
CA LEU A 231 12.56 1.14 -7.78
C LEU A 231 12.99 2.22 -8.79
N ASP A 232 13.44 1.79 -9.96
CA ASP A 232 13.75 2.68 -11.10
C ASP A 232 12.57 2.60 -12.07
N THR A 233 11.50 3.32 -11.77
CA THR A 233 10.19 3.13 -12.42
C THR A 233 9.47 4.45 -12.67
N GLU A 234 8.74 4.51 -13.78
CA GLU A 234 7.79 5.58 -14.09
C GLU A 234 6.40 5.34 -13.48
N VAL A 235 6.16 4.17 -12.89
CA VAL A 235 4.87 3.81 -12.28
C VAL A 235 4.63 4.68 -11.05
N GLU A 236 3.48 5.33 -11.00
CA GLU A 236 3.05 6.07 -9.83
C GLU A 236 2.62 5.11 -8.72
N ILE A 237 3.18 5.26 -7.52
CA ILE A 237 2.92 4.39 -6.38
C ILE A 237 1.95 5.06 -5.41
N MET A 238 0.82 4.42 -5.18
CA MET A 238 -0.22 4.87 -4.27
C MET A 238 -0.24 4.00 -3.02
N TRP A 239 0.30 4.51 -1.91
CA TRP A 239 0.27 3.81 -0.64
C TRP A 239 -0.84 4.36 0.27
N ARG A 240 -1.79 3.51 0.65
CA ARG A 240 -2.95 3.91 1.46
C ARG A 240 -3.19 2.97 2.62
N SER A 241 -3.72 3.53 3.70
CA SER A 241 -4.11 2.79 4.90
C SER A 241 -5.40 3.36 5.45
N VAL A 242 -6.28 2.48 5.92
CA VAL A 242 -7.49 2.82 6.65
C VAL A 242 -7.50 1.96 7.91
N PRO A 243 -7.88 2.51 9.07
CA PRO A 243 -8.07 1.72 10.27
C PRO A 243 -9.06 0.59 10.00
N TRP A 244 -8.57 -0.64 10.02
CA TRP A 244 -9.37 -1.83 9.76
C TRP A 244 -9.36 -2.74 10.99
N VAL A 245 -10.56 -3.09 11.46
CA VAL A 245 -10.71 -4.09 12.52
C VAL A 245 -10.71 -5.46 11.87
N ASN A 246 -9.69 -6.24 12.15
CA ASN A 246 -9.73 -7.68 11.92
C ASN A 246 -9.69 -8.39 13.27
N ILE A 247 -10.87 -8.81 13.73
CA ILE A 247 -11.07 -9.49 15.01
C ILE A 247 -10.49 -10.92 14.95
N ASP A 248 -10.37 -11.49 13.77
CA ASP A 248 -10.10 -12.92 13.52
C ASP A 248 -8.60 -13.25 13.41
N GLN A 249 -7.74 -12.45 14.07
CA GLN A 249 -6.32 -12.74 14.33
C GLN A 249 -5.51 -13.26 13.11
N ASN A 250 -5.09 -12.34 12.24
CA ASN A 250 -4.23 -12.60 11.06
C ASN A 250 -4.84 -13.57 10.02
N THR A 251 -6.17 -13.68 9.98
CA THR A 251 -6.88 -14.43 8.93
C THR A 251 -7.64 -13.50 8.00
N LEU A 252 -7.85 -13.91 6.75
CA LEU A 252 -8.57 -13.16 5.74
C LEU A 252 -9.55 -14.11 5.04
N ASN A 253 -10.81 -13.67 4.92
CA ASN A 253 -11.85 -14.44 4.24
C ASN A 253 -12.27 -13.67 2.99
N VAL A 254 -11.95 -14.21 1.81
CA VAL A 254 -12.16 -13.58 0.51
C VAL A 254 -13.28 -14.30 -0.23
N LEU A 255 -14.41 -13.64 -0.44
CA LEU A 255 -15.50 -14.17 -1.25
C LEU A 255 -15.29 -13.77 -2.71
N CYS A 256 -14.95 -14.76 -3.53
CA CYS A 256 -14.74 -14.64 -4.97
C CYS A 256 -16.07 -14.82 -5.69
N VAL A 257 -16.56 -13.75 -6.31
CA VAL A 257 -17.85 -13.73 -7.03
C VAL A 257 -17.56 -13.74 -8.53
N PRO A 258 -17.72 -14.88 -9.26
CA PRO A 258 -17.35 -14.98 -10.67
C PRO A 258 -18.40 -14.34 -11.58
N TRP A 259 -18.49 -13.01 -11.50
CA TRP A 259 -19.49 -12.19 -12.18
C TRP A 259 -18.91 -11.53 -13.45
N PRO A 260 -19.69 -11.35 -14.53
CA PRO A 260 -21.06 -11.84 -14.73
C PRO A 260 -21.14 -13.35 -14.94
N ARG A 261 -22.34 -13.90 -14.70
CA ARG A 261 -22.61 -15.33 -14.82
C ARG A 261 -22.67 -15.83 -16.26
N GLU A 262 -23.10 -14.95 -17.17
CA GLU A 262 -23.27 -15.22 -18.59
C GLU A 262 -22.66 -14.08 -19.41
N ILE A 263 -22.01 -14.41 -20.52
CA ILE A 263 -21.49 -13.44 -21.49
C ILE A 263 -21.82 -13.94 -22.90
N ASP A 264 -22.45 -13.09 -23.69
CA ASP A 264 -22.88 -13.40 -25.05
C ASP A 264 -21.98 -12.81 -26.13
N ASN A 265 -22.12 -13.34 -27.34
CA ASN A 265 -21.39 -12.85 -28.52
C ASN A 265 -21.64 -11.37 -28.81
N HIS A 266 -22.82 -10.88 -28.49
CA HIS A 266 -23.26 -9.51 -28.78
C HIS A 266 -22.71 -8.49 -27.78
N ASP A 267 -22.20 -8.96 -26.63
CA ASP A 267 -21.53 -8.10 -25.68
C ASP A 267 -20.18 -7.63 -26.22
N PHE A 268 -19.61 -8.34 -27.20
CA PHE A 268 -18.40 -7.92 -27.91
C PHE A 268 -18.76 -7.26 -29.24
N GLN A 269 -18.40 -5.99 -29.38
CA GLN A 269 -18.75 -5.19 -30.55
C GLN A 269 -17.49 -4.83 -31.34
N SER A 270 -17.45 -5.20 -32.62
CA SER A 270 -16.42 -4.70 -33.54
C SER A 270 -16.68 -3.22 -33.84
N GLN A 271 -15.62 -2.43 -33.79
CA GLN A 271 -15.68 -1.05 -34.24
C GLN A 271 -15.63 -0.99 -35.78
N PRO A 272 -16.19 0.06 -36.40
CA PRO A 272 -16.14 0.23 -37.85
C PRO A 272 -14.70 0.14 -38.36
N ASP A 273 -14.54 -0.46 -39.54
CA ASP A 273 -13.24 -0.58 -40.18
C ASP A 273 -12.61 0.80 -40.41
N THR A 274 -11.53 1.08 -39.69
CA THR A 274 -10.60 2.14 -40.03
C THR A 274 -9.59 1.62 -41.05
N PHE A 275 -8.91 2.51 -41.76
CA PHE A 275 -7.77 2.14 -42.62
C PHE A 275 -6.53 1.69 -41.82
N GLU A 276 -6.65 1.57 -40.50
CA GLU A 276 -5.56 1.18 -39.60
C GLU A 276 -5.35 -0.33 -39.61
N THR A 277 -4.11 -0.75 -39.40
CA THR A 277 -3.74 -2.16 -39.29
C THR A 277 -4.25 -2.82 -38.00
N LEU A 278 -4.42 -2.02 -36.94
CA LEU A 278 -4.95 -2.47 -35.65
C LEU A 278 -6.45 -2.18 -35.59
N ARG A 279 -7.26 -3.22 -35.38
CA ARG A 279 -8.70 -3.07 -35.20
C ARG A 279 -9.06 -3.01 -33.73
N TYR A 280 -10.19 -2.41 -33.44
CA TYR A 280 -10.68 -2.23 -32.09
C TYR A 280 -11.99 -2.98 -31.83
N PHE A 281 -12.13 -3.51 -30.63
CA PHE A 281 -13.39 -4.05 -30.12
C PHE A 281 -13.80 -3.34 -28.83
N GLY A 282 -15.10 -3.19 -28.61
CA GLY A 282 -15.67 -2.76 -27.33
C GLY A 282 -16.33 -3.95 -26.62
N TYR A 283 -16.50 -3.80 -25.30
CA TYR A 283 -17.32 -4.69 -24.49
C TYR A 283 -18.50 -3.91 -23.90
N ASP A 284 -19.71 -4.42 -24.10
CA ASP A 284 -20.99 -3.83 -23.69
C ASP A 284 -21.85 -4.92 -23.02
N GLY A 285 -21.53 -5.23 -21.77
CA GLY A 285 -22.25 -6.22 -20.94
C GLY A 285 -23.51 -5.67 -20.25
N LYS A 286 -24.03 -4.52 -20.68
CA LYS A 286 -24.86 -3.59 -19.87
C LYS A 286 -26.24 -4.08 -19.44
N LYS A 287 -26.74 -5.21 -19.97
CA LYS A 287 -28.20 -5.53 -19.91
C LYS A 287 -28.64 -6.59 -18.90
N ARG A 288 -27.75 -7.24 -18.14
CA ARG A 288 -28.14 -8.46 -17.36
C ARG A 288 -27.72 -8.52 -15.89
N GLN A 289 -27.16 -7.45 -15.33
CA GLN A 289 -26.35 -7.59 -14.11
C GLN A 289 -27.02 -7.15 -12.79
N GLU A 290 -28.13 -6.42 -12.81
CA GLU A 290 -28.75 -5.90 -11.58
C GLU A 290 -29.53 -6.98 -10.79
N GLU A 291 -30.09 -7.99 -11.47
CA GLU A 291 -31.06 -8.92 -10.87
C GLU A 291 -30.46 -9.83 -9.78
N GLY A 292 -29.13 -9.93 -9.65
CA GLY A 292 -28.48 -10.84 -8.70
C GLY A 292 -27.90 -10.22 -7.42
N PHE A 293 -27.88 -8.90 -7.24
CA PHE A 293 -27.31 -8.30 -6.02
C PHE A 293 -28.07 -8.67 -4.75
N GLN A 294 -29.39 -8.84 -4.84
CA GLN A 294 -30.19 -9.29 -3.70
C GLN A 294 -29.83 -10.73 -3.30
N SER A 295 -29.69 -11.62 -4.28
CA SER A 295 -29.22 -12.99 -4.04
C SER A 295 -27.81 -13.01 -3.44
N LEU A 296 -26.91 -12.16 -3.92
CA LEU A 296 -25.57 -12.00 -3.36
C LEU A 296 -25.63 -11.53 -1.90
N LEU A 297 -26.47 -10.54 -1.59
CA LEU A 297 -26.63 -10.03 -0.23
C LEU A 297 -27.20 -11.10 0.72
N GLN A 298 -28.17 -11.89 0.27
CA GLN A 298 -28.71 -13.03 1.01
C GLN A 298 -27.65 -14.12 1.24
N MET A 299 -26.86 -14.44 0.22
CA MET A 299 -25.72 -15.35 0.33
C MET A 299 -24.70 -14.83 1.36
N LEU A 300 -24.34 -13.54 1.30
CA LEU A 300 -23.42 -12.91 2.24
C LEU A 300 -23.89 -13.00 3.68
N LYS A 301 -25.17 -12.78 3.92
CA LYS A 301 -25.80 -12.95 5.24
C LYS A 301 -25.66 -14.38 5.74
N LYS A 302 -26.02 -15.36 4.89
CA LYS A 302 -25.92 -16.80 5.21
C LYS A 302 -24.47 -17.18 5.55
N VAL A 303 -23.51 -16.79 4.72
CA VAL A 303 -22.08 -17.06 4.93
C VAL A 303 -21.59 -16.43 6.24
N ASN A 304 -21.94 -15.17 6.51
CA ASN A 304 -21.56 -14.49 7.74
C ASN A 304 -22.10 -15.19 9.00
N THR A 305 -23.28 -15.79 8.92
CA THR A 305 -23.87 -16.56 10.03
C THR A 305 -23.21 -17.93 10.17
N GLU A 306 -22.99 -18.66 9.07
CA GLU A 306 -22.56 -20.06 9.11
C GLU A 306 -21.03 -20.25 9.22
N ARG A 307 -20.24 -19.32 8.68
CA ARG A 307 -18.79 -19.51 8.45
C ARG A 307 -17.91 -18.39 9.01
N GLY A 308 -18.51 -17.32 9.54
CA GLY A 308 -17.79 -16.16 10.07
C GLY A 308 -17.66 -15.03 9.06
N ASN A 309 -16.87 -14.01 9.40
CA ASN A 309 -16.87 -12.74 8.69
C ASN A 309 -16.30 -12.85 7.28
N VAL A 310 -17.03 -12.33 6.28
CA VAL A 310 -16.48 -12.07 4.95
C VAL A 310 -15.73 -10.74 4.98
N HIS A 311 -14.43 -10.78 4.76
CA HIS A 311 -13.54 -9.63 4.85
C HIS A 311 -13.41 -8.87 3.52
N VAL A 312 -13.40 -9.61 2.41
CA VAL A 312 -13.22 -9.05 1.06
C VAL A 312 -14.24 -9.67 0.11
N LEU A 313 -14.92 -8.83 -0.66
CA LEU A 313 -15.70 -9.19 -1.83
C LEU A 313 -14.89 -8.87 -3.08
N VAL A 314 -14.72 -9.85 -3.97
CA VAL A 314 -13.92 -9.69 -5.19
C VAL A 314 -14.75 -10.02 -6.42
N PHE A 315 -14.75 -9.10 -7.38
CA PHE A 315 -15.39 -9.24 -8.68
C PHE A 315 -14.35 -9.14 -9.81
N PRO A 316 -14.43 -9.96 -10.88
CA PRO A 316 -13.53 -9.95 -12.03
C PRO A 316 -13.44 -8.60 -12.76
N GLU A 317 -12.56 -8.55 -13.76
CA GLU A 317 -12.49 -7.45 -14.71
C GLU A 317 -13.79 -7.29 -15.50
N LEU A 318 -14.17 -6.03 -15.78
CA LEU A 318 -15.38 -5.66 -16.54
C LEU A 318 -16.65 -6.33 -16.00
N SER A 319 -16.66 -6.60 -14.71
CA SER A 319 -17.74 -7.31 -14.05
C SER A 319 -18.88 -6.40 -13.66
N LEU A 320 -18.65 -5.09 -13.51
CA LEU A 320 -19.65 -4.13 -13.06
C LEU A 320 -19.46 -2.80 -13.79
N GLU A 321 -20.55 -2.10 -14.06
CA GLU A 321 -20.53 -0.66 -14.33
C GLU A 321 -20.35 0.14 -13.04
N TYR A 322 -19.85 1.37 -13.18
CA TYR A 322 -19.67 2.24 -12.01
C TYR A 322 -20.96 2.47 -11.22
N ASP A 323 -22.10 2.63 -11.91
CA ASP A 323 -23.42 2.82 -11.27
C ASP A 323 -23.89 1.55 -10.55
N GLN A 324 -23.66 0.38 -11.13
CA GLN A 324 -23.92 -0.91 -10.49
C GLN A 324 -23.03 -1.11 -9.26
N TYR A 325 -21.76 -0.72 -9.33
CA TYR A 325 -20.86 -0.72 -8.19
C TYR A 325 -21.36 0.22 -7.09
N GLN A 326 -21.83 1.43 -7.43
CA GLN A 326 -22.47 2.34 -6.46
C GLN A 326 -23.70 1.72 -5.80
N LEU A 327 -24.55 1.07 -6.61
CA LEU A 327 -25.75 0.40 -6.11
C LEU A 327 -25.39 -0.73 -5.14
N LEU A 328 -24.40 -1.55 -5.46
CA LEU A 328 -23.91 -2.60 -4.56
C LEU A 328 -23.41 -2.02 -3.22
N LEU A 329 -22.58 -0.98 -3.26
CA LEU A 329 -22.07 -0.31 -2.06
C LEU A 329 -23.21 0.28 -1.21
N LYS A 330 -24.24 0.82 -1.85
CA LYS A 330 -25.45 1.31 -1.18
C LYS A 330 -26.22 0.18 -0.52
N MET A 331 -26.47 -0.92 -1.22
CA MET A 331 -27.20 -2.08 -0.69
C MET A 331 -26.48 -2.71 0.50
N LEU A 332 -25.15 -2.84 0.43
CA LEU A 332 -24.33 -3.32 1.54
C LEU A 332 -24.45 -2.39 2.75
N LYS A 333 -24.35 -1.07 2.54
CA LYS A 333 -24.52 -0.06 3.59
C LYS A 333 -25.89 -0.13 4.23
N ASP A 334 -26.96 -0.06 3.44
CA ASP A 334 -28.34 -0.04 3.93
C ASP A 334 -28.64 -1.29 4.75
N GLU A 335 -28.17 -2.46 4.30
CA GLU A 335 -28.36 -3.71 5.03
C GLU A 335 -27.56 -3.76 6.34
N PHE A 336 -26.31 -3.32 6.30
CA PHE A 336 -25.46 -3.25 7.47
C PHE A 336 -26.01 -2.26 8.52
N GLU A 337 -26.65 -1.18 8.07
CA GLU A 337 -27.31 -0.19 8.94
C GLU A 337 -28.67 -0.67 9.46
N ARG A 338 -29.46 -1.40 8.67
CA ARG A 338 -30.75 -1.99 9.09
C ARG A 338 -30.60 -2.89 10.32
N LYS A 339 -29.52 -3.67 10.39
CA LYS A 339 -29.16 -4.45 11.59
C LYS A 339 -29.03 -3.60 12.85
N ASN A 340 -28.55 -2.37 12.70
CA ASN A 340 -28.36 -1.48 13.84
C ASN A 340 -29.68 -0.81 14.24
N SER A 341 -30.68 -0.69 13.34
CA SER A 341 -31.93 0.03 13.62
C SER A 341 -32.94 -0.70 14.51
N ASP A 342 -33.01 -2.03 14.43
CA ASP A 342 -34.13 -2.81 15.00
C ASP A 342 -33.75 -3.61 16.28
N CYS A 343 -32.52 -3.46 16.79
CA CYS A 343 -31.98 -4.30 17.86
C CYS A 343 -31.69 -3.54 19.17
N ASP A 344 -32.73 -3.12 19.89
CA ASP A 344 -32.65 -2.74 21.31
C ASP A 344 -32.78 -3.95 22.26
N GLY A 345 -32.95 -5.16 21.73
CA GLY A 345 -32.88 -6.42 22.50
C GLY A 345 -31.63 -7.23 22.15
N ASP A 346 -31.11 -7.97 23.12
CA ASP A 346 -29.92 -8.86 23.02
C ASP A 346 -30.15 -10.11 22.15
N GLY A 347 -31.14 -10.08 21.26
CA GLY A 347 -31.41 -11.15 20.32
C GLY A 347 -30.46 -11.08 19.12
N GLU A 348 -29.79 -12.18 18.81
CA GLU A 348 -29.17 -12.40 17.50
C GLU A 348 -30.26 -12.32 16.43
N ALA A 349 -30.39 -11.15 15.78
CA ALA A 349 -31.25 -11.03 14.61
C ALA A 349 -30.66 -11.87 13.47
N ASP A 350 -31.18 -13.08 13.31
CA ASP A 350 -30.82 -14.01 12.26
C ASP A 350 -31.03 -13.34 10.88
N GLY A 351 -30.06 -13.50 9.96
CA GLY A 351 -30.16 -12.98 8.59
C GLY A 351 -29.72 -11.52 8.32
N CYS A 352 -28.84 -10.91 9.14
CA CYS A 352 -28.29 -9.57 8.90
C CYS A 352 -26.77 -9.58 8.57
N LEU A 353 -26.27 -8.57 7.85
CA LEU A 353 -24.83 -8.45 7.56
C LEU A 353 -24.03 -8.15 8.85
N ARG A 354 -23.17 -9.07 9.28
CA ARG A 354 -22.43 -8.96 10.55
C ARG A 354 -21.18 -8.08 10.46
N HIS A 355 -20.48 -8.18 9.34
CA HIS A 355 -19.25 -7.45 9.06
C HIS A 355 -19.37 -6.77 7.70
N MET A 356 -18.81 -5.56 7.58
CA MET A 356 -18.79 -4.84 6.31
C MET A 356 -17.54 -5.23 5.52
N PRO A 357 -17.68 -5.92 4.37
CA PRO A 357 -16.52 -6.32 3.58
C PRO A 357 -15.91 -5.12 2.84
N MET A 358 -14.61 -5.21 2.58
CA MET A 358 -13.97 -4.44 1.51
C MET A 358 -14.48 -4.95 0.17
N VAL A 359 -14.68 -4.07 -0.82
CA VAL A 359 -15.20 -4.45 -2.13
C VAL A 359 -14.18 -4.11 -3.21
N ILE A 360 -13.68 -5.11 -3.92
CA ILE A 360 -12.73 -4.99 -5.02
C ILE A 360 -13.42 -5.45 -6.29
N GLY A 361 -13.49 -4.60 -7.31
CA GLY A 361 -14.12 -4.96 -8.57
C GLY A 361 -13.42 -4.36 -9.77
N GLY A 362 -13.50 -5.06 -10.89
CA GLY A 362 -13.13 -4.52 -12.19
C GLY A 362 -14.31 -3.80 -12.82
N ILE A 363 -14.16 -2.49 -12.96
CA ILE A 363 -15.24 -1.55 -13.24
C ILE A 363 -15.06 -0.92 -14.63
N THR A 364 -16.16 -0.84 -15.38
CA THR A 364 -16.24 -0.04 -16.61
C THR A 364 -16.89 1.31 -16.36
N PHE A 365 -16.40 2.35 -17.04
CA PHE A 365 -16.88 3.72 -16.96
C PHE A 365 -17.45 4.18 -18.30
N ASP A 366 -18.79 4.27 -18.35
CA ASP A 366 -19.57 4.49 -19.56
C ASP A 366 -19.27 5.79 -20.31
N LYS A 367 -18.81 6.83 -19.61
CA LYS A 367 -18.56 8.16 -20.22
C LYS A 367 -17.17 8.32 -20.83
N GLN A 368 -16.23 7.45 -20.48
CA GLN A 368 -14.80 7.70 -20.74
C GLN A 368 -14.05 6.49 -21.32
N ASP A 369 -14.73 5.37 -21.63
CA ASP A 369 -14.12 4.13 -22.11
C ASP A 369 -12.93 3.67 -21.24
N TYR A 370 -13.02 3.86 -19.91
CA TYR A 370 -12.01 3.35 -18.97
C TYR A 370 -12.45 2.02 -18.38
N ASN A 371 -11.46 1.15 -18.23
CA ASN A 371 -11.55 -0.06 -17.44
C ASN A 371 -10.60 0.12 -16.25
N ALA A 372 -11.04 -0.16 -15.04
CA ALA A 372 -10.25 0.09 -13.84
C ALA A 372 -10.52 -0.96 -12.76
N VAL A 373 -9.57 -1.15 -11.87
CA VAL A 373 -9.85 -1.79 -10.58
C VAL A 373 -10.21 -0.73 -9.55
N VAL A 374 -11.31 -0.96 -8.83
CA VAL A 374 -11.77 -0.10 -7.75
C VAL A 374 -11.85 -0.92 -6.47
N LEU A 375 -11.11 -0.46 -5.45
CA LEU A 375 -11.17 -0.97 -4.08
C LEU A 375 -11.92 0.03 -3.22
N ALA A 376 -12.97 -0.41 -2.54
CA ALA A 376 -13.73 0.40 -1.59
C ALA A 376 -13.69 -0.19 -0.18
N VAL A 377 -13.45 0.68 0.81
CA VAL A 377 -13.47 0.34 2.24
C VAL A 377 -14.50 1.22 2.93
N TYR A 378 -15.39 0.61 3.71
CA TYR A 378 -16.36 1.35 4.50
C TYR A 378 -15.76 1.71 5.86
N PHE A 379 -15.72 3.00 6.16
CA PHE A 379 -15.22 3.48 7.44
C PHE A 379 -16.00 4.71 7.89
N SER A 380 -16.40 4.73 9.17
CA SER A 380 -17.12 5.86 9.78
C SER A 380 -18.33 6.38 9.00
N GLY A 381 -19.11 5.46 8.41
CA GLY A 381 -20.31 5.83 7.68
C GLY A 381 -20.10 6.20 6.21
N LYS A 382 -18.87 6.12 5.68
CA LYS A 382 -18.50 6.52 4.31
C LYS A 382 -17.71 5.42 3.60
N TRP A 383 -17.87 5.32 2.29
CA TRP A 383 -17.03 4.47 1.44
C TRP A 383 -15.81 5.24 0.95
N TYR A 384 -14.60 4.81 1.29
CA TYR A 384 -13.36 5.35 0.74
C TYR A 384 -12.90 4.48 -0.42
N LYS A 385 -12.60 5.09 -1.56
CA LYS A 385 -12.25 4.38 -2.79
C LYS A 385 -10.81 4.62 -3.20
N MET A 386 -10.22 3.59 -3.78
CA MET A 386 -8.94 3.65 -4.47
C MET A 386 -9.15 3.09 -5.87
N LEU A 387 -8.79 3.88 -6.87
CA LEU A 387 -9.01 3.59 -8.29
C LEU A 387 -7.66 3.47 -9.00
N GLN A 388 -7.53 2.43 -9.82
CA GLN A 388 -6.38 2.20 -10.68
C GLN A 388 -6.90 1.82 -12.07
N THR A 389 -6.68 2.70 -13.04
CA THR A 389 -7.04 2.46 -14.44
C THR A 389 -6.16 1.38 -15.05
N LYS A 390 -6.77 0.52 -15.87
CA LYS A 390 -6.07 -0.38 -16.77
C LYS A 390 -5.23 0.44 -17.74
N HIS A 391 -4.01 -0.01 -17.99
CA HIS A 391 -3.04 0.72 -18.82
C HIS A 391 -2.45 -0.13 -19.95
N HIS A 392 -3.01 -1.31 -20.19
CA HIS A 392 -2.70 -2.18 -21.32
C HIS A 392 -4.01 -2.62 -21.97
N ARG A 393 -4.08 -2.64 -23.30
CA ARG A 393 -5.28 -3.11 -24.02
C ARG A 393 -5.27 -4.62 -24.09
N TRP A 394 -6.41 -5.26 -23.81
CA TRP A 394 -6.52 -6.68 -24.09
C TRP A 394 -6.46 -6.92 -25.60
N LYS A 395 -5.61 -7.84 -26.03
CA LYS A 395 -5.44 -8.22 -27.43
C LYS A 395 -6.05 -9.61 -27.67
N LEU A 396 -7.09 -9.67 -28.49
CA LEU A 396 -7.71 -10.92 -28.92
C LEU A 396 -6.94 -11.50 -30.11
N THR A 397 -6.33 -12.66 -29.89
CA THR A 397 -5.66 -13.46 -30.91
C THR A 397 -6.64 -14.41 -31.62
N ARG A 398 -6.23 -14.97 -32.77
CA ARG A 398 -7.00 -16.03 -33.47
C ARG A 398 -7.41 -17.18 -32.54
N SER A 399 -6.50 -17.65 -31.69
CA SER A 399 -6.78 -18.73 -30.75
C SER A 399 -7.84 -18.34 -29.71
N GLN A 400 -7.77 -17.12 -29.17
CA GLN A 400 -8.77 -16.61 -28.23
C GLN A 400 -10.13 -16.36 -28.92
N LEU A 401 -10.15 -15.87 -30.16
CA LEU A 401 -11.40 -15.69 -30.92
C LEU A 401 -12.12 -17.03 -31.14
N ILE A 402 -11.38 -18.09 -31.47
CA ILE A 402 -11.93 -19.44 -31.62
C ILE A 402 -12.37 -19.98 -30.26
N GLN A 403 -11.50 -19.89 -29.26
CA GLN A 403 -11.75 -20.40 -27.90
C GLN A 403 -12.97 -19.76 -27.25
N TYR A 404 -13.16 -18.46 -27.44
CA TYR A 404 -14.30 -17.72 -26.91
C TYR A 404 -15.48 -17.68 -27.86
N GLU A 405 -15.48 -18.44 -28.96
CA GLU A 405 -16.56 -18.51 -29.95
C GLU A 405 -16.96 -17.13 -30.55
N LEU A 406 -15.99 -16.22 -30.65
CA LEU A 406 -16.18 -14.85 -31.14
C LEU A 406 -16.01 -14.72 -32.67
N THR A 407 -15.75 -15.82 -33.37
CA THR A 407 -15.51 -15.83 -34.83
C THR A 407 -16.72 -15.40 -35.67
N GLY A 408 -17.93 -15.40 -35.11
CA GLY A 408 -19.13 -14.86 -35.76
C GLY A 408 -19.18 -13.33 -35.76
N SER A 409 -18.49 -12.67 -34.82
CA SER A 409 -18.49 -11.21 -34.67
C SER A 409 -17.17 -10.57 -35.15
N PHE A 410 -16.08 -11.35 -35.21
CA PHE A 410 -14.74 -10.87 -35.53
C PHE A 410 -14.06 -11.77 -36.55
N THR A 411 -13.34 -11.14 -37.49
CA THR A 411 -12.48 -11.85 -38.44
C THR A 411 -11.27 -12.47 -37.74
N VAL A 412 -10.92 -13.71 -38.08
CA VAL A 412 -9.82 -14.48 -37.45
C VAL A 412 -8.45 -14.23 -38.06
N GLU A 413 -8.41 -13.55 -39.20
CA GLU A 413 -7.21 -13.23 -39.98
C GLU A 413 -6.47 -12.00 -39.42
N ARG A 414 -7.07 -11.28 -38.48
CA ARG A 414 -6.53 -10.06 -37.88
C ARG A 414 -6.65 -10.10 -36.37
N GLU A 415 -5.81 -9.32 -35.71
CA GLU A 415 -5.80 -9.15 -34.26
C GLU A 415 -6.67 -7.96 -33.87
N TRP A 416 -7.31 -8.04 -32.70
CA TRP A 416 -8.21 -7.01 -32.20
C TRP A 416 -7.74 -6.51 -30.84
N ALA A 417 -7.60 -5.21 -30.69
CA ALA A 417 -7.29 -4.58 -29.40
C ALA A 417 -8.55 -4.01 -28.75
N GLU A 418 -8.60 -4.07 -27.43
CA GLU A 418 -9.68 -3.47 -26.65
C GLU A 418 -9.69 -1.95 -26.81
N ARG A 419 -10.87 -1.37 -27.05
CA ARG A 419 -11.07 0.07 -27.14
C ARG A 419 -11.22 0.65 -25.74
N ILE A 420 -10.09 0.96 -25.12
CA ILE A 420 -10.03 1.71 -23.86
C ILE A 420 -9.08 2.90 -23.97
N ALA A 421 -9.37 3.93 -23.18
CA ALA A 421 -8.43 4.99 -22.89
C ALA A 421 -7.34 4.48 -21.92
N ILE A 422 -6.09 4.92 -22.14
CA ILE A 422 -4.91 4.46 -21.38
C ILE A 422 -4.42 5.62 -20.54
N GLY A 423 -4.55 5.47 -19.21
CA GLY A 423 -4.07 6.45 -18.24
C GLY A 423 -2.59 6.29 -17.89
N GLN A 424 -2.10 7.17 -17.01
CA GLN A 424 -0.77 7.01 -16.39
C GLN A 424 -0.70 5.68 -15.62
N ARG A 425 0.41 4.96 -15.77
CA ARG A 425 0.63 3.71 -15.02
C ARG A 425 0.68 4.00 -13.53
N ARG A 426 -0.18 3.34 -12.78
CA ARG A 426 -0.34 3.53 -11.34
C ARG A 426 -0.50 2.16 -10.69
N LEU A 427 0.14 1.96 -9.54
CA LEU A 427 -0.07 0.79 -8.69
C LEU A 427 -0.49 1.22 -7.29
N SER A 428 -1.54 0.56 -6.81
CA SER A 428 -2.13 0.82 -5.50
C SER A 428 -1.75 -0.28 -4.50
N PHE A 429 -1.26 0.16 -3.33
CA PHE A 429 -0.98 -0.68 -2.18
C PHE A 429 -1.87 -0.26 -1.02
N PHE A 430 -2.68 -1.20 -0.53
CA PHE A 430 -3.51 -1.03 0.65
C PHE A 430 -2.93 -1.80 1.83
N SER A 431 -2.46 -1.07 2.86
CA SER A 431 -1.80 -1.65 4.04
C SER A 431 -2.53 -1.24 5.33
N PRO A 432 -3.68 -1.84 5.65
CA PRO A 432 -4.49 -1.47 6.81
C PRO A 432 -3.89 -1.91 8.14
N ASN A 433 -2.94 -2.85 8.12
CA ASN A 433 -2.28 -3.40 9.30
C ASN A 433 -0.85 -3.89 8.91
N PRO A 434 -0.02 -4.32 9.88
CA PRO A 434 1.37 -4.71 9.59
C PRO A 434 1.56 -5.98 8.74
N TRP A 435 0.54 -6.83 8.59
CA TRP A 435 0.69 -8.15 7.95
C TRP A 435 0.03 -8.23 6.58
N LEU A 436 -0.97 -7.41 6.32
CA LEU A 436 -1.65 -7.31 5.03
C LEU A 436 -1.16 -6.08 4.28
N THR A 437 -0.43 -6.31 3.19
CA THR A 437 -0.23 -5.34 2.12
C THR A 437 -0.84 -5.93 0.86
N LEU A 438 -1.96 -5.36 0.42
CA LEU A 438 -2.75 -5.83 -0.70
C LEU A 438 -2.46 -5.00 -1.95
N CYS A 439 -2.23 -5.65 -3.08
CA CYS A 439 -2.09 -5.03 -4.40
C CYS A 439 -3.09 -5.65 -5.40
N PRO A 440 -4.20 -4.96 -5.74
CA PRO A 440 -5.10 -5.42 -6.78
C PRO A 440 -4.55 -5.06 -8.17
N LEU A 441 -4.64 -5.99 -9.12
CA LEU A 441 -4.26 -5.82 -10.53
C LEU A 441 -5.44 -6.08 -11.45
N ILE A 442 -5.36 -5.57 -12.68
CA ILE A 442 -6.36 -5.79 -13.70
C ILE A 442 -5.74 -6.38 -14.97
N CYS A 443 -6.26 -7.55 -15.37
CA CYS A 443 -5.96 -8.25 -16.61
C CYS A 443 -4.47 -8.43 -16.89
N GLU A 444 -4.05 -7.84 -18.00
CA GLU A 444 -2.72 -7.80 -18.59
C GLU A 444 -1.67 -7.22 -17.64
N ASP A 445 -2.03 -6.42 -16.62
CA ASP A 445 -1.06 -5.93 -15.63
C ASP A 445 -0.38 -7.08 -14.87
N LEU A 446 -1.03 -8.24 -14.77
CA LEU A 446 -0.42 -9.47 -14.26
C LEU A 446 0.64 -10.02 -15.21
N ALA A 447 0.44 -9.90 -16.53
CA ALA A 447 1.30 -10.47 -17.58
C ALA A 447 2.47 -9.56 -18.00
N GLN A 448 2.41 -8.27 -17.69
CA GLN A 448 3.39 -7.31 -18.19
C GLN A 448 4.63 -7.26 -17.28
N LEU A 449 5.73 -7.77 -17.83
CA LEU A 449 7.00 -7.93 -17.11
C LEU A 449 7.65 -6.58 -16.73
N GLU A 450 7.38 -5.48 -17.45
CA GLU A 450 7.91 -4.15 -17.09
C GLU A 450 6.91 -3.04 -17.45
N PRO A 451 6.81 -1.96 -16.66
CA PRO A 451 7.49 -1.69 -15.37
C PRO A 451 6.75 -2.27 -14.13
N VAL A 452 5.54 -2.83 -14.30
CA VAL A 452 4.67 -3.24 -13.18
C VAL A 452 5.26 -4.39 -12.37
N SER A 453 5.87 -5.38 -13.04
CA SER A 453 6.49 -6.52 -12.35
C SER A 453 7.66 -6.08 -11.47
N GLU A 454 8.49 -5.12 -11.90
CA GLU A 454 9.61 -4.61 -11.09
C GLU A 454 9.09 -4.04 -9.75
N VAL A 455 8.01 -3.26 -9.79
CA VAL A 455 7.41 -2.66 -8.59
C VAL A 455 6.90 -3.73 -7.63
N ILE A 456 6.11 -4.69 -8.14
CA ILE A 456 5.54 -5.77 -7.32
C ILE A 456 6.66 -6.65 -6.74
N ARG A 457 7.67 -6.98 -7.53
CA ARG A 457 8.81 -7.81 -7.08
C ARG A 457 9.74 -7.09 -6.12
N GLY A 458 9.80 -5.76 -6.21
CA GLY A 458 10.54 -4.91 -5.27
C GLY A 458 9.83 -4.78 -3.93
N VAL A 459 8.53 -4.49 -3.92
CA VAL A 459 7.71 -4.36 -2.70
C VAL A 459 7.44 -5.72 -2.06
N GLY A 460 7.05 -6.70 -2.87
CA GLY A 460 6.62 -8.03 -2.45
C GLY A 460 5.35 -8.03 -1.60
N PRO A 461 4.21 -7.49 -2.07
CA PRO A 461 2.99 -7.41 -1.26
C PRO A 461 2.59 -8.79 -0.71
N SER A 462 1.94 -8.82 0.47
CA SER A 462 1.52 -10.07 1.10
C SER A 462 0.48 -10.82 0.25
N LEU A 463 -0.42 -10.06 -0.40
CA LEU A 463 -1.47 -10.58 -1.27
C LEU A 463 -1.61 -9.73 -2.54
N LEU A 464 -1.64 -10.41 -3.68
CA LEU A 464 -1.95 -9.85 -4.98
C LEU A 464 -3.24 -10.47 -5.51
N ILE A 465 -4.16 -9.63 -6.00
CA ILE A 465 -5.44 -10.10 -6.59
C ILE A 465 -5.52 -9.62 -8.03
N GLY A 466 -5.38 -10.54 -8.99
CA GLY A 466 -5.55 -10.27 -10.42
C GLY A 466 -6.99 -10.48 -10.87
N LEU A 467 -7.64 -9.41 -11.31
CA LEU A 467 -9.01 -9.43 -11.85
C LEU A 467 -8.95 -9.64 -13.37
N LEU A 468 -9.55 -10.70 -13.90
CA LEU A 468 -9.33 -11.11 -15.29
C LEU A 468 -10.64 -11.31 -16.06
N MET A 469 -10.71 -10.78 -17.29
CA MET A 469 -11.71 -11.13 -18.29
C MET A 469 -11.12 -12.16 -19.25
N ASP A 470 -10.89 -13.38 -18.76
CA ASP A 470 -10.21 -14.45 -19.49
C ASP A 470 -10.94 -15.79 -19.28
N GLY A 471 -10.50 -16.86 -19.94
CA GLY A 471 -11.06 -18.20 -19.72
C GLY A 471 -10.63 -18.84 -18.38
N PRO A 472 -10.73 -20.18 -18.23
CA PRO A 472 -10.47 -20.89 -16.98
C PRO A 472 -9.12 -20.56 -16.32
N GLN A 473 -9.13 -20.45 -14.99
CA GLN A 473 -7.95 -20.14 -14.19
C GLN A 473 -7.23 -21.42 -13.77
N ILE A 474 -6.37 -21.93 -14.66
CA ILE A 474 -5.67 -23.22 -14.52
C ILE A 474 -4.16 -23.10 -14.74
N ILE A 475 -3.40 -24.05 -14.19
CA ILE A 475 -1.92 -24.04 -14.16
C ILE A 475 -1.29 -23.92 -15.57
N GLY A 476 -1.90 -24.52 -16.59
CA GLY A 476 -1.35 -24.52 -17.96
C GLY A 476 -1.44 -23.17 -18.69
N ARG A 477 -2.23 -22.21 -18.16
CA ARG A 477 -2.52 -20.94 -18.84
C ARG A 477 -1.61 -19.80 -18.36
N TRP A 478 -1.63 -18.72 -19.14
CA TRP A 478 -0.79 -17.55 -18.89
C TRP A 478 -0.96 -16.96 -17.47
N PRO A 479 -2.16 -16.87 -16.84
CA PRO A 479 -2.28 -16.25 -15.52
C PRO A 479 -1.47 -16.99 -14.46
N ALA A 480 -1.46 -18.33 -14.51
CA ALA A 480 -0.68 -19.16 -13.60
C ALA A 480 0.82 -18.90 -13.73
N ARG A 481 1.33 -18.78 -14.97
CA ARG A 481 2.76 -18.56 -15.22
C ARG A 481 3.24 -17.26 -14.58
N TYR A 482 2.48 -16.18 -14.74
CA TYR A 482 2.86 -14.90 -14.14
C TYR A 482 2.55 -14.83 -12.64
N ALA A 483 1.50 -15.49 -12.17
CA ALA A 483 1.27 -15.67 -10.73
C ALA A 483 2.48 -16.34 -10.05
N SER A 484 3.09 -17.35 -10.71
CA SER A 484 4.33 -17.98 -10.25
C SER A 484 5.49 -17.00 -10.14
N VAL A 485 5.64 -16.06 -11.08
CA VAL A 485 6.73 -15.07 -11.04
C VAL A 485 6.72 -14.31 -9.71
N PHE A 486 5.55 -13.88 -9.24
CA PHE A 486 5.41 -13.13 -7.98
C PHE A 486 5.43 -14.04 -6.75
N ALA A 487 4.84 -15.23 -6.85
CA ALA A 487 4.76 -16.17 -5.73
C ALA A 487 6.05 -16.93 -5.44
N ASP A 488 6.92 -17.08 -6.44
CA ASP A 488 8.22 -17.73 -6.28
C ASP A 488 9.32 -16.70 -5.96
N ASP A 489 9.20 -15.45 -6.45
CA ASP A 489 10.05 -14.30 -6.07
C ASP A 489 9.27 -12.97 -6.16
N PRO A 490 8.88 -12.36 -5.04
CA PRO A 490 9.51 -12.47 -3.73
C PRO A 490 8.77 -13.37 -2.72
N GLY A 491 7.71 -14.09 -3.15
CA GLY A 491 6.91 -14.93 -2.25
C GLY A 491 5.48 -14.44 -2.03
N THR A 492 5.01 -13.48 -2.83
CA THR A 492 3.66 -12.90 -2.77
C THR A 492 2.58 -13.97 -2.99
N ALA A 493 1.56 -14.06 -2.14
CA ALA A 493 0.41 -14.90 -2.46
C ALA A 493 -0.42 -14.25 -3.58
N VAL A 494 -0.78 -15.02 -4.60
CA VAL A 494 -1.50 -14.54 -5.78
C VAL A 494 -2.84 -15.24 -5.92
N LEU A 495 -3.91 -14.45 -5.99
CA LEU A 495 -5.25 -14.89 -6.37
C LEU A 495 -5.57 -14.32 -7.76
N THR A 496 -5.93 -15.16 -8.71
CA THR A 496 -6.51 -14.72 -9.98
C THR A 496 -7.97 -15.14 -10.04
N LEU A 497 -8.83 -14.28 -10.58
CA LEU A 497 -10.27 -14.52 -10.63
C LEU A 497 -10.83 -14.11 -11.99
N THR A 498 -11.68 -14.96 -12.56
CA THR A 498 -12.43 -14.65 -13.78
C THR A 498 -13.93 -14.83 -13.63
N SER A 499 -14.69 -14.37 -14.62
CA SER A 499 -16.14 -14.47 -14.66
C SER A 499 -16.58 -15.86 -15.11
N MET A 500 -17.72 -16.30 -14.58
CA MET A 500 -18.36 -17.54 -15.03
C MET A 500 -18.75 -17.45 -16.51
N GLY A 501 -19.17 -16.28 -16.99
CA GLY A 501 -19.50 -16.08 -18.39
C GLY A 501 -18.31 -16.38 -19.30
N MET A 502 -17.13 -15.82 -19.04
CA MET A 502 -15.94 -16.10 -19.86
C MET A 502 -15.49 -17.56 -19.77
N LEU A 503 -15.61 -18.17 -18.59
CA LEU A 503 -15.36 -19.58 -18.39
C LEU A 503 -16.25 -20.43 -19.31
N GLN A 504 -17.57 -20.23 -19.26
CA GLN A 504 -18.53 -20.98 -20.08
C GLN A 504 -18.26 -20.83 -21.57
N ARG A 505 -17.92 -19.62 -22.03
CA ARG A 505 -17.52 -19.37 -23.42
C ARG A 505 -16.31 -20.18 -23.83
N SER A 506 -15.31 -20.26 -22.94
CA SER A 506 -14.10 -21.05 -23.20
C SER A 506 -14.34 -22.57 -23.20
N VAL A 507 -15.31 -23.06 -22.42
CA VAL A 507 -15.57 -24.51 -22.24
C VAL A 507 -16.39 -25.08 -23.40
N ARG A 508 -17.32 -24.30 -23.98
CA ARG A 508 -18.17 -24.75 -25.12
C ARG A 508 -17.37 -25.16 -26.35
N ALA A 509 -16.24 -24.50 -26.59
CA ALA A 509 -15.35 -24.80 -27.71
C ALA A 509 -14.46 -26.06 -27.50
N VAL A 510 -14.27 -26.53 -26.25
CA VAL A 510 -13.30 -27.59 -25.90
C VAL A 510 -13.97 -28.70 -25.09
N VAL A 511 -14.81 -29.52 -25.74
CA VAL A 511 -15.32 -30.74 -25.10
C VAL A 511 -14.22 -31.81 -25.08
N LYS A 512 -13.64 -32.09 -23.89
CA LYS A 512 -13.32 -33.45 -23.38
C LYS A 512 -12.61 -33.53 -22.02
N ASP A 513 -12.05 -32.46 -21.47
CA ASP A 513 -11.36 -32.54 -20.16
C ASP A 513 -12.18 -31.93 -19.03
N LYS A 514 -12.40 -32.71 -17.96
CA LYS A 514 -13.04 -32.30 -16.71
C LYS A 514 -12.30 -31.20 -15.93
N ASN A 515 -11.20 -30.68 -16.47
CA ASN A 515 -10.27 -29.76 -15.81
C ASN A 515 -10.45 -28.28 -16.24
N THR A 516 -11.58 -27.91 -16.85
CA THR A 516 -11.79 -26.56 -17.42
C THR A 516 -12.81 -25.72 -16.65
N THR A 517 -13.15 -26.06 -15.40
CA THR A 517 -14.22 -25.38 -14.62
C THR A 517 -13.71 -24.44 -13.53
N SER A 518 -12.41 -24.10 -13.53
CA SER A 518 -11.81 -23.24 -12.51
C SER A 518 -12.09 -21.76 -12.77
N VAL A 519 -12.82 -21.11 -11.85
CA VAL A 519 -13.09 -19.66 -11.89
C VAL A 519 -11.97 -18.84 -11.27
N ALA A 520 -11.19 -19.44 -10.38
CA ALA A 520 -10.07 -18.80 -9.71
C ALA A 520 -8.87 -19.74 -9.59
N LEU A 521 -7.68 -19.14 -9.50
CA LEU A 521 -6.44 -19.84 -9.19
C LEU A 521 -5.74 -19.11 -8.07
N TRP A 522 -5.39 -19.84 -7.03
CA TRP A 522 -4.52 -19.41 -5.95
C TRP A 522 -3.12 -20.00 -6.15
N LYS A 523 -2.09 -19.19 -5.91
CA LYS A 523 -0.70 -19.63 -5.82
C LYS A 523 -0.05 -18.96 -4.60
N ASP A 524 0.49 -19.77 -3.70
CA ASP A 524 1.34 -19.29 -2.62
C ASP A 524 2.70 -20.00 -2.61
N GLN A 525 3.59 -19.56 -1.73
CA GLN A 525 4.95 -20.09 -1.62
C GLN A 525 5.01 -21.44 -0.87
N LEU A 526 4.04 -21.73 0.01
CA LEU A 526 4.07 -22.89 0.91
C LEU A 526 3.42 -24.13 0.30
N ASN A 527 2.22 -23.96 -0.25
CA ASN A 527 1.35 -25.01 -0.77
C ASN A 527 1.32 -25.06 -2.31
N GLY A 528 1.93 -24.08 -2.99
CA GLY A 528 1.95 -24.03 -4.44
C GLY A 528 0.59 -23.64 -5.04
N TYR A 529 0.20 -24.32 -6.13
CA TYR A 529 -1.02 -24.00 -6.87
C TYR A 529 -2.26 -24.67 -6.30
N LYS A 530 -3.37 -23.93 -6.26
CA LYS A 530 -4.71 -24.45 -5.99
C LYS A 530 -5.72 -23.83 -6.94
N THR A 531 -6.35 -24.65 -7.78
CA THR A 531 -7.50 -24.25 -8.59
C THR A 531 -8.76 -24.22 -7.73
N ILE A 532 -9.63 -23.24 -8.01
CA ILE A 532 -10.94 -23.07 -7.39
C ILE A 532 -11.99 -23.42 -8.43
N ASP A 533 -12.38 -24.69 -8.41
CA ASP A 533 -13.23 -25.31 -9.41
C ASP A 533 -14.71 -25.10 -9.09
N ILE A 534 -15.54 -24.93 -10.11
CA ILE A 534 -16.98 -25.07 -9.95
C ILE A 534 -17.26 -26.56 -9.78
N VAL A 535 -17.93 -26.90 -8.68
CA VAL A 535 -18.30 -28.28 -8.39
C VAL A 535 -19.68 -28.54 -8.99
N ASP A 536 -19.75 -29.34 -10.06
CA ASP A 536 -20.99 -29.65 -10.83
C ASP A 536 -22.16 -30.20 -9.99
N ASN A 537 -21.92 -30.58 -8.72
CA ASN A 537 -22.92 -31.08 -7.78
C ASN A 537 -23.18 -30.15 -6.57
N GLN A 538 -22.50 -29.00 -6.45
CA GLN A 538 -22.76 -28.00 -5.42
C GLN A 538 -23.40 -26.78 -6.04
N LYS A 539 -24.46 -26.29 -5.41
CA LYS A 539 -25.39 -25.28 -5.95
C LYS A 539 -24.80 -23.87 -5.95
N GLY A 540 -23.48 -23.66 -6.13
CA GLY A 540 -22.85 -22.35 -5.97
C GLY A 540 -21.66 -22.15 -6.90
N SER A 541 -21.65 -21.01 -7.60
CA SER A 541 -20.50 -20.58 -8.43
C SER A 541 -19.49 -19.74 -7.65
N THR A 542 -19.90 -19.17 -6.53
CA THR A 542 -19.10 -18.33 -5.65
C THR A 542 -18.23 -19.18 -4.72
N ALA A 543 -17.03 -18.71 -4.37
CA ALA A 543 -16.13 -19.40 -3.45
C ALA A 543 -15.63 -18.47 -2.33
N LEU A 544 -15.71 -18.91 -1.08
CA LEU A 544 -15.11 -18.27 0.08
C LEU A 544 -13.74 -18.91 0.36
N LEU A 545 -12.68 -18.13 0.25
CA LEU A 545 -11.31 -18.53 0.56
C LEU A 545 -10.94 -18.07 1.97
N SER A 546 -10.54 -19.00 2.83
CA SER A 546 -9.98 -18.70 4.14
C SER A 546 -8.47 -18.77 4.09
N ILE A 547 -7.82 -17.64 4.34
CA ILE A 547 -6.39 -17.41 4.24
C ILE A 547 -5.86 -17.08 5.63
N SER A 548 -4.69 -17.57 6.00
CA SER A 548 -3.98 -17.11 7.19
C SER A 548 -2.60 -16.59 6.86
N ALA A 549 -2.13 -15.64 7.66
CA ALA A 549 -0.77 -15.16 7.63
C ALA A 549 0.07 -15.85 8.73
N SER A 550 1.05 -16.64 8.30
CA SER A 550 2.18 -17.05 9.14
C SER A 550 3.31 -16.03 9.01
N TYR A 551 4.38 -16.20 9.79
CA TYR A 551 5.56 -15.35 9.71
C TYR A 551 6.78 -16.24 9.45
N ALA A 552 7.63 -15.82 8.53
CA ALA A 552 8.87 -16.50 8.20
C ALA A 552 10.04 -15.54 8.38
N GLU A 553 11.19 -16.08 8.75
CA GLU A 553 12.44 -15.35 8.78
C GLU A 553 13.03 -15.32 7.37
N GLU A 554 13.39 -14.12 6.92
CA GLU A 554 13.96 -13.88 5.60
C GLU A 554 15.33 -13.22 5.74
N PHE A 555 16.23 -13.60 4.84
CA PHE A 555 17.60 -13.12 4.85
C PHE A 555 17.87 -12.24 3.63
N SER A 556 18.67 -11.21 3.86
CA SER A 556 19.32 -10.44 2.81
C SER A 556 20.54 -11.20 2.26
N ALA A 557 21.05 -10.81 1.10
CA ALA A 557 22.17 -11.48 0.46
C ALA A 557 23.50 -11.36 1.23
N ASP A 558 23.62 -10.38 2.13
CA ASP A 558 24.71 -10.25 3.11
C ASP A 558 24.44 -11.00 4.43
N GLY A 559 23.35 -11.77 4.51
CA GLY A 559 23.03 -12.64 5.63
C GLY A 559 22.34 -11.96 6.82
N ARG A 560 21.97 -10.68 6.73
CA ARG A 560 21.16 -10.03 7.78
C ARG A 560 19.75 -10.62 7.78
N SER A 561 19.22 -10.86 8.97
CA SER A 561 17.89 -11.41 9.20
C SER A 561 16.86 -10.29 9.45
N ASP A 562 15.62 -10.52 9.01
CA ASP A 562 14.46 -9.69 9.37
C ASP A 562 13.83 -10.08 10.73
N HIS A 563 14.34 -11.13 11.37
CA HIS A 563 13.88 -11.74 12.62
C HIS A 563 12.45 -12.31 12.58
N GLY A 564 12.03 -12.86 11.44
CA GLY A 564 10.71 -13.49 11.34
C GLY A 564 9.58 -12.46 11.22
N SER A 565 9.85 -11.34 10.56
CA SER A 565 8.89 -10.24 10.43
C SER A 565 8.04 -10.32 9.16
N ALA A 566 8.49 -11.09 8.16
CA ALA A 566 7.83 -11.24 6.87
C ALA A 566 6.53 -12.06 6.97
N PRO A 567 5.36 -11.48 6.62
CA PRO A 567 4.11 -12.21 6.59
C PRO A 567 4.03 -13.12 5.35
N VAL A 568 3.76 -14.41 5.57
CA VAL A 568 3.59 -15.42 4.52
C VAL A 568 2.15 -15.89 4.52
N PHE A 569 1.45 -15.68 3.41
CA PHE A 569 0.04 -16.03 3.28
C PHE A 569 -0.09 -17.44 2.73
N LYS A 570 -1.03 -18.20 3.29
CA LYS A 570 -1.42 -19.52 2.77
C LYS A 570 -2.92 -19.65 2.71
N LEU A 571 -3.40 -20.37 1.71
CA LEU A 571 -4.79 -20.79 1.64
C LEU A 571 -5.00 -21.98 2.57
N ASP A 572 -5.86 -21.83 3.58
CA ASP A 572 -6.19 -22.91 4.51
C ASP A 572 -7.44 -23.68 4.06
N ASN A 573 -8.46 -23.00 3.54
CA ASN A 573 -9.71 -23.65 3.16
C ASN A 573 -10.46 -22.94 2.02
N VAL A 574 -11.29 -23.69 1.31
CA VAL A 574 -12.21 -23.22 0.27
C VAL A 574 -13.60 -23.72 0.61
N PHE A 575 -14.56 -22.80 0.72
CA PHE A 575 -15.97 -23.11 0.96
C PHE A 575 -16.85 -22.57 -0.18
N TYR A 576 -17.79 -23.37 -0.65
CA TYR A 576 -18.72 -22.98 -1.71
C TYR A 576 -20.11 -22.74 -1.10
N PRO A 577 -20.52 -21.48 -0.91
CA PRO A 577 -21.87 -21.18 -0.46
C PRO A 577 -22.91 -21.59 -1.51
N ASP A 578 -24.06 -22.08 -1.04
CA ASP A 578 -25.21 -22.32 -1.92
C ASP A 578 -25.71 -21.01 -2.54
N ASP A 579 -26.04 -21.06 -3.83
CA ASP A 579 -26.75 -19.98 -4.51
C ASP A 579 -28.14 -19.81 -3.87
N VAL A 580 -28.49 -18.55 -3.61
CA VAL A 580 -29.79 -18.19 -3.06
C VAL A 580 -30.71 -17.75 -4.19
N VAL A 581 -31.86 -18.43 -4.31
CA VAL A 581 -32.90 -18.08 -5.29
C VAL A 581 -33.52 -16.74 -4.89
N PRO A 582 -33.59 -15.75 -5.80
CA PRO A 582 -34.09 -14.43 -5.46
C PRO A 582 -35.56 -14.45 -5.01
N THR A 583 -35.84 -13.90 -3.83
CA THR A 583 -37.21 -13.76 -3.30
C THR A 583 -37.83 -12.43 -3.70
N LYS A 584 -38.56 -12.38 -4.83
CA LYS A 584 -39.36 -11.26 -5.40
C LYS A 584 -38.67 -9.89 -5.55
N LYS A 585 -39.04 -9.16 -6.62
CA LYS A 585 -38.50 -7.83 -6.99
C LYS A 585 -38.57 -6.82 -5.83
N THR A 586 -37.46 -6.13 -5.58
CA THR A 586 -37.40 -4.98 -4.66
C THR A 586 -37.53 -3.66 -5.41
N ASN A 587 -37.98 -2.66 -4.66
CA ASN A 587 -38.20 -1.28 -5.07
C ASN A 587 -36.93 -0.59 -5.59
N ASP A 588 -37.15 0.46 -6.38
CA ASP A 588 -36.15 1.37 -6.94
C ASP A 588 -35.19 1.88 -5.85
N HIS A 589 -33.99 1.29 -5.79
CA HIS A 589 -32.91 1.75 -4.94
C HIS A 589 -32.14 2.77 -5.77
N GLY A 590 -32.49 4.05 -5.64
CA GLY A 590 -31.75 5.14 -6.30
C GLY A 590 -30.24 5.09 -6.00
N THR A 591 -29.45 5.83 -6.77
CA THR A 591 -27.98 5.83 -6.69
C THR A 591 -27.46 6.20 -5.29
N LEU A 592 -26.27 5.68 -4.93
CA LEU A 592 -25.59 6.09 -3.70
C LEU A 592 -25.36 7.61 -3.74
N ASP A 593 -25.91 8.33 -2.76
CA ASP A 593 -25.73 9.77 -2.69
C ASP A 593 -24.22 10.10 -2.54
N PRO A 594 -23.66 11.00 -3.37
CA PRO A 594 -22.24 11.37 -3.34
C PRO A 594 -21.70 11.69 -1.96
N MET A 595 -22.53 12.18 -1.03
CA MET A 595 -22.10 12.46 0.36
C MET A 595 -21.57 11.22 1.11
N TRP A 596 -21.92 10.02 0.65
CA TRP A 596 -21.54 8.74 1.26
C TRP A 596 -20.31 8.10 0.62
N VAL A 597 -19.73 8.77 -0.38
CA VAL A 597 -18.55 8.34 -1.11
C VAL A 597 -17.44 9.33 -0.86
N GLY A 598 -16.33 8.84 -0.31
CA GLY A 598 -15.10 9.59 -0.18
C GLY A 598 -14.43 9.76 -1.53
N ASP A 599 -13.92 10.95 -1.78
CA ASP A 599 -13.02 11.19 -2.90
C ASP A 599 -11.60 10.74 -2.55
N TRP A 600 -10.68 10.91 -3.51
CA TRP A 600 -9.29 10.55 -3.31
C TRP A 600 -8.58 11.36 -2.21
N ASN A 601 -8.97 12.62 -2.00
CA ASN A 601 -8.42 13.44 -0.93
C ASN A 601 -8.85 12.91 0.43
N ASP A 602 -10.12 12.49 0.57
CA ASP A 602 -10.64 11.91 1.81
C ASP A 602 -9.83 10.68 2.25
N LEU A 603 -9.49 9.77 1.33
CA LEU A 603 -8.71 8.58 1.67
C LEU A 603 -7.26 8.94 2.06
N ARG A 604 -6.64 9.87 1.32
CA ARG A 604 -5.29 10.37 1.61
C ARG A 604 -5.22 11.05 2.99
N GLU A 605 -6.19 11.89 3.29
CA GLU A 605 -6.31 12.59 4.58
C GLU A 605 -6.59 11.60 5.70
N LEU A 606 -7.49 10.63 5.51
CA LEU A 606 -7.75 9.59 6.49
C LEU A 606 -6.50 8.76 6.79
N THR A 607 -5.73 8.40 5.77
CA THR A 607 -4.43 7.74 5.95
C THR A 607 -3.47 8.61 6.77
N SER A 608 -3.38 9.91 6.45
CA SER A 608 -2.51 10.87 7.15
C SER A 608 -2.90 11.04 8.62
N ILE A 609 -4.20 11.19 8.90
CA ILE A 609 -4.77 11.26 10.26
C ILE A 609 -4.47 9.99 11.03
N SER A 610 -4.59 8.82 10.40
CA SER A 610 -4.33 7.54 11.03
C SER A 610 -2.87 7.42 11.48
N PHE A 611 -1.93 7.93 10.69
CA PHE A 611 -0.51 7.96 11.09
C PHE A 611 -0.22 9.03 12.15
N ALA A 612 -0.87 10.20 12.09
CA ALA A 612 -0.75 11.23 13.12
C ALA A 612 -1.24 10.73 14.49
N LEU A 613 -2.41 10.09 14.48
CA LEU A 613 -2.98 9.34 15.60
C LEU A 613 -1.97 8.35 16.17
N ASP A 614 -1.43 7.51 15.29
CA ASP A 614 -0.51 6.48 15.70
C ASP A 614 0.73 7.07 16.39
N ALA A 615 1.24 8.21 15.92
CA ALA A 615 2.37 8.88 16.52
C ALA A 615 2.06 9.53 17.87
N LEU A 616 0.94 10.26 17.97
CA LEU A 616 0.51 10.95 19.21
C LEU A 616 0.22 9.98 20.34
N ILE A 617 -0.49 8.88 20.06
CA ILE A 617 -0.75 7.85 21.07
C ILE A 617 0.56 7.26 21.55
N THR A 618 1.48 6.98 20.63
CA THR A 618 2.78 6.36 20.92
C THR A 618 3.68 7.28 21.72
N SER A 619 3.63 8.59 21.45
CA SER A 619 4.44 9.60 22.12
C SER A 619 3.80 10.17 23.38
N TYR A 620 2.63 9.66 23.82
CA TYR A 620 1.87 10.25 24.93
C TYR A 620 1.57 11.74 24.72
N GLY A 621 1.30 12.13 23.47
CA GLY A 621 1.02 13.50 23.08
C GLY A 621 2.25 14.40 22.92
N GLU A 622 3.47 13.89 23.02
CA GLU A 622 4.65 14.68 22.67
C GLU A 622 4.63 15.09 21.20
N HIS A 623 5.19 16.28 20.94
CA HIS A 623 5.26 16.91 19.61
C HIS A 623 3.89 17.22 19.01
N TRP A 624 2.88 17.39 19.87
CA TRP A 624 1.50 17.69 19.52
C TRP A 624 1.38 18.73 18.39
N ASP A 625 1.90 19.93 18.63
CA ASP A 625 1.69 21.07 17.75
C ASP A 625 2.31 20.83 16.37
N LEU A 626 3.46 20.13 16.31
CA LEU A 626 4.11 19.77 15.05
C LEU A 626 3.37 18.65 14.30
N ILE A 627 2.95 17.58 14.99
CA ILE A 627 2.24 16.47 14.35
C ILE A 627 0.89 16.95 13.80
N VAL A 628 0.16 17.72 14.59
CA VAL A 628 -1.10 18.34 14.20
C VAL A 628 -0.91 19.27 13.01
N PHE A 629 0.13 20.11 13.03
CA PHE A 629 0.43 21.00 11.90
C PHE A 629 0.76 20.20 10.64
N LEU A 630 1.62 19.18 10.71
CA LEU A 630 1.99 18.40 9.53
C LEU A 630 0.83 17.60 8.96
N ALA A 631 -0.09 17.14 9.81
CA ALA A 631 -1.33 16.51 9.37
C ALA A 631 -2.28 17.52 8.70
N ASN A 632 -2.22 18.80 9.08
CA ASN A 632 -3.12 19.87 8.67
C ASN A 632 -2.35 21.20 8.44
N PRO A 633 -1.54 21.29 7.37
CA PRO A 633 -0.56 22.36 7.26
C PRO A 633 -1.14 23.69 6.77
N ASP A 634 -0.66 24.79 7.35
CA ASP A 634 -0.96 26.16 6.93
C ASP A 634 0.33 26.81 6.39
N GLU A 635 0.36 27.26 5.12
CA GLU A 635 1.57 27.83 4.49
C GLU A 635 2.15 29.01 5.31
N ASP A 636 1.28 29.77 5.99
CA ASP A 636 1.64 31.00 6.68
C ASP A 636 2.18 30.79 8.10
N LYS A 637 2.11 29.57 8.65
CA LYS A 637 2.36 29.31 10.09
C LYS A 637 3.27 28.13 10.35
N LYS A 638 4.39 28.03 9.64
CA LYS A 638 5.37 26.96 9.85
C LYS A 638 5.93 27.00 11.29
N PRO A 639 5.69 25.97 12.12
CA PRO A 639 6.15 25.97 13.51
C PRO A 639 7.64 25.64 13.64
N TRP A 640 8.29 25.18 12.55
CA TRP A 640 9.73 25.00 12.50
C TRP A 640 10.44 26.25 11.99
N GLY A 641 11.56 26.59 12.64
CA GLY A 641 12.47 27.63 12.17
C GLY A 641 13.40 27.16 11.05
N THR A 642 14.55 27.81 10.93
CA THR A 642 15.64 27.37 10.06
C THR A 642 16.35 26.18 10.71
N SER A 643 16.01 24.97 10.26
CA SER A 643 16.68 23.74 10.64
C SER A 643 17.18 23.03 9.38
N GLN A 644 18.17 22.17 9.51
CA GLN A 644 18.62 21.29 8.42
C GLN A 644 17.50 20.35 7.89
N TYR A 645 16.42 20.16 8.65
CA TYR A 645 15.24 19.38 8.25
C TYR A 645 14.12 20.23 7.63
N SER A 646 14.24 21.55 7.60
CA SER A 646 13.22 22.43 7.03
C SER A 646 12.91 22.10 5.57
N PRO A 647 13.86 21.71 4.68
CA PRO A 647 13.54 21.27 3.33
C PRO A 647 12.65 20.02 3.28
N LEU A 648 12.87 19.04 4.18
CA LEU A 648 12.05 17.83 4.28
C LEU A 648 10.62 18.17 4.73
N LEU A 649 10.49 18.98 5.78
CA LEU A 649 9.19 19.39 6.31
C LEU A 649 8.43 20.28 5.31
N ASP A 650 9.14 21.17 4.61
CA ASP A 650 8.58 22.00 3.55
C ASP A 650 8.12 21.16 2.36
N LEU A 651 8.87 20.12 1.98
CA LEU A 651 8.44 19.17 0.96
C LEU A 651 7.15 18.48 1.38
N VAL A 652 7.06 17.97 2.61
CA VAL A 652 5.85 17.32 3.13
C VAL A 652 4.65 18.28 3.07
N VAL A 653 4.79 19.50 3.55
CA VAL A 653 3.73 20.54 3.51
C VAL A 653 3.32 20.83 2.08
N LYS A 654 4.29 21.09 1.20
CA LYS A 654 4.04 21.40 -0.20
C LYS A 654 3.27 20.28 -0.89
N SER A 655 3.68 19.02 -0.65
CA SER A 655 3.08 17.83 -1.26
C SER A 655 1.65 17.57 -0.75
N HIS A 656 1.40 17.92 0.51
CA HIS A 656 0.08 17.81 1.09
C HIS A 656 -0.89 18.84 0.49
N LEU A 657 -0.43 20.10 0.40
CA LEU A 657 -1.23 21.24 -0.09
C LEU A 657 -1.39 21.29 -1.61
N ARG A 658 -0.38 20.81 -2.35
CA ARG A 658 -0.30 20.87 -3.82
C ARG A 658 0.18 19.53 -4.39
N PRO A 659 -0.65 18.47 -4.27
CA PRO A 659 -0.28 17.12 -4.72
C PRO A 659 0.13 17.07 -6.20
N GLU A 660 -0.51 17.85 -7.05
CA GLU A 660 -0.19 17.97 -8.48
C GLU A 660 1.24 18.49 -8.72
N GLU A 661 1.71 19.47 -7.95
CA GLU A 661 3.09 19.97 -8.04
C GLU A 661 4.11 18.93 -7.53
N ALA A 662 3.67 17.98 -6.71
CA ALA A 662 4.43 16.83 -6.24
C ALA A 662 4.40 15.63 -7.22
N GLY A 663 3.80 15.82 -8.41
CA GLY A 663 3.63 14.77 -9.40
C GLY A 663 2.65 13.68 -8.94
N ILE A 664 1.66 14.05 -8.12
CA ILE A 664 0.52 13.23 -7.76
C ILE A 664 -0.71 13.82 -8.44
N ASN A 665 -1.14 13.20 -9.53
CA ASN A 665 -2.29 13.68 -10.29
C ASN A 665 -3.58 13.02 -9.78
N PRO A 666 -4.66 13.75 -9.47
CA PRO A 666 -5.98 13.14 -9.35
C PRO A 666 -6.34 12.44 -10.66
N SER A 667 -7.18 11.41 -10.59
CA SER A 667 -7.62 10.66 -11.77
C SER A 667 -8.37 11.56 -12.76
N GLU A 668 -8.41 11.19 -14.05
CA GLU A 668 -9.09 11.99 -15.08
C GLU A 668 -10.60 12.22 -14.79
N GLU A 669 -11.27 11.28 -14.13
CA GLU A 669 -12.66 11.44 -13.66
C GLU A 669 -12.80 12.55 -12.60
N GLU A 670 -11.77 12.78 -11.78
CA GLU A 670 -11.76 13.78 -10.71
C GLU A 670 -11.45 15.19 -11.23
N LYS A 671 -10.76 15.29 -12.37
CA LYS A 671 -10.51 16.57 -13.05
C LYS A 671 -11.79 17.19 -13.61
N GLU A 672 -12.71 16.36 -14.15
CA GLU A 672 -13.96 16.83 -14.77
C GLU A 672 -15.09 17.15 -13.79
N LYS A 673 -15.08 16.62 -12.55
CA LYS A 673 -16.06 17.01 -11.52
C LYS A 673 -15.88 18.46 -11.04
N ASN A 674 -14.77 19.10 -11.37
CA ASN A 674 -14.57 20.52 -11.18
C ASN A 674 -15.13 21.25 -12.40
N ASP A 675 -16.30 21.86 -12.24
CA ASP A 675 -16.95 22.67 -13.27
C ASP A 675 -15.96 23.73 -13.82
N PRO A 676 -15.65 23.74 -15.14
CA PRO A 676 -14.71 24.70 -15.71
C PRO A 676 -15.16 26.17 -15.58
N ASP A 677 -16.45 26.42 -15.34
CA ASP A 677 -17.02 27.76 -15.12
C ASP A 677 -17.19 28.12 -13.63
N GLU A 678 -17.07 27.17 -12.69
CA GLU A 678 -16.82 27.55 -11.29
C GLU A 678 -15.34 27.98 -11.23
N THR A 679 -15.09 29.30 -11.13
CA THR A 679 -13.80 29.80 -10.61
C THR A 679 -13.38 28.88 -9.48
N PRO A 680 -12.17 28.29 -9.49
CA PRO A 680 -11.77 27.31 -8.50
C PRO A 680 -11.90 27.98 -7.15
N LYS A 681 -13.05 27.79 -6.48
CA LYS A 681 -13.21 28.12 -5.08
C LYS A 681 -12.04 27.39 -4.47
N LYS A 682 -11.15 28.12 -3.81
CA LYS A 682 -9.98 27.61 -3.09
C LYS A 682 -10.36 26.37 -2.26
N LYS A 683 -10.44 25.20 -2.91
CA LYS A 683 -10.47 23.87 -2.32
C LYS A 683 -9.02 23.38 -2.16
N THR A 684 -8.06 24.31 -2.18
CA THR A 684 -6.68 24.12 -1.76
C THR A 684 -6.51 24.28 -0.25
N GLY A 685 -7.61 24.47 0.49
CA GLY A 685 -7.63 24.39 1.94
C GLY A 685 -7.94 22.96 2.38
N ILE A 686 -7.26 22.51 3.43
CA ILE A 686 -7.60 21.30 4.17
C ILE A 686 -9.12 21.13 4.30
N THR A 687 -9.64 19.92 4.09
CA THR A 687 -11.07 19.65 4.28
C THR A 687 -11.49 20.01 5.71
N ASP A 688 -12.73 20.48 5.88
CA ASP A 688 -13.29 20.72 7.22
C ASP A 688 -13.20 19.46 8.12
N SER A 689 -13.09 18.29 7.49
CA SER A 689 -12.84 16.99 8.11
C SER A 689 -11.60 16.97 9.00
N LEU A 690 -10.46 17.35 8.42
CA LEU A 690 -9.16 17.25 9.06
C LEU A 690 -8.96 18.38 10.08
N ARG A 691 -9.55 19.56 9.84
CA ARG A 691 -9.63 20.64 10.85
C ARG A 691 -10.38 20.20 12.09
N TRP A 692 -11.53 19.57 11.92
CA TRP A 692 -12.32 19.12 13.05
C TRP A 692 -11.65 17.96 13.81
N ALA A 693 -10.99 17.04 13.08
CA ALA A 693 -10.17 15.99 13.70
C ALA A 693 -9.18 16.58 14.70
N VAL A 694 -8.49 17.64 14.29
CA VAL A 694 -7.55 18.40 15.12
C VAL A 694 -8.23 19.06 16.33
N ASP A 695 -9.43 19.62 16.18
CA ASP A 695 -10.17 20.22 17.28
C ASP A 695 -10.61 19.19 18.33
N GLU A 696 -11.06 18.01 17.88
CA GLU A 696 -11.37 16.91 18.80
C GLU A 696 -10.10 16.39 19.49
N PHE A 697 -9.00 16.28 18.77
CA PHE A 697 -7.72 15.96 19.38
C PHE A 697 -7.36 16.95 20.48
N ASN A 698 -7.59 18.25 20.27
CA ASN A 698 -7.26 19.26 21.27
C ASN A 698 -8.04 19.05 22.59
N SER A 699 -9.22 18.41 22.57
CA SER A 699 -9.94 18.03 23.79
C SER A 699 -9.22 16.92 24.57
N TRP A 700 -8.43 16.07 23.91
CA TRP A 700 -7.69 14.96 24.53
C TRP A 700 -6.29 15.35 25.01
N LYS A 701 -5.81 16.54 24.64
CA LYS A 701 -4.47 17.02 25.00
C LYS A 701 -4.22 16.95 26.51
N ALA A 702 -5.23 17.26 27.32
CA ALA A 702 -5.16 17.16 28.78
C ALA A 702 -5.00 15.73 29.29
N LEU A 703 -5.76 14.77 28.75
CA LEU A 703 -5.65 13.35 29.10
C LEU A 703 -4.29 12.77 28.72
N LEU A 704 -3.79 13.11 27.53
CA LEU A 704 -2.47 12.69 27.08
C LEU A 704 -1.37 13.26 27.97
N ALA A 705 -1.48 14.53 28.35
CA ALA A 705 -0.54 15.17 29.28
C ALA A 705 -0.56 14.53 30.68
N GLU A 706 -1.73 14.15 31.20
CA GLU A 706 -1.84 13.43 32.47
C GLU A 706 -1.11 12.07 32.40
N TRP A 707 -1.33 11.30 31.33
CA TRP A 707 -0.68 10.02 31.13
C TRP A 707 0.81 10.15 30.87
N LYS A 708 1.25 11.25 30.26
CA LYS A 708 2.67 11.59 30.16
C LYS A 708 3.27 11.78 31.55
N ILE A 709 2.66 12.57 32.42
CA ILE A 709 3.14 12.77 33.79
C ILE A 709 3.23 11.42 34.51
N LYS A 710 2.19 10.58 34.41
CA LYS A 710 2.21 9.22 34.99
C LYS A 710 3.30 8.34 34.39
N ALA A 711 3.55 8.44 33.08
CA ALA A 711 4.62 7.72 32.42
C ALA A 711 5.98 8.20 32.95
N ASP A 712 6.21 9.51 33.00
CA ASP A 712 7.44 10.12 33.50
C ASP A 712 7.68 9.75 34.97
N GLU A 713 6.66 9.76 35.82
CA GLU A 713 6.75 9.33 37.23
C GLU A 713 7.04 7.83 37.36
N LYS A 714 6.33 6.99 36.59
CA LYS A 714 6.46 5.53 36.65
C LYS A 714 7.78 5.06 36.03
N PHE A 715 8.30 5.77 35.03
CA PHE A 715 9.55 5.43 34.34
C PHE A 715 10.76 6.28 34.76
N LYS A 716 10.61 7.20 35.73
CA LYS A 716 11.73 7.94 36.33
C LYS A 716 12.68 7.01 37.08
N ASP A 717 13.95 7.43 37.14
CA ASP A 717 15.06 6.81 37.89
C ASP A 717 15.47 5.38 37.52
N GLY A 718 15.11 4.90 36.32
CA GLY A 718 15.58 3.58 35.88
C GLY A 718 15.14 2.44 36.80
N ALA A 719 14.06 2.65 37.57
CA ALA A 719 13.41 1.60 38.33
C ALA A 719 13.18 0.42 37.38
N LYS A 720 13.76 -0.74 37.71
CA LYS A 720 13.59 -1.98 36.95
C LYS A 720 12.16 -2.47 37.13
N LEU A 721 11.20 -1.76 36.53
CA LEU A 721 9.85 -2.26 36.37
C LEU A 721 9.91 -3.57 35.61
N SER A 722 9.13 -4.53 36.10
CA SER A 722 8.93 -5.79 35.39
C SER A 722 8.40 -5.51 33.97
N VAL A 723 8.60 -6.46 33.06
CA VAL A 723 8.06 -6.33 31.70
C VAL A 723 6.53 -6.28 31.76
N GLU A 724 5.95 -6.99 32.73
CA GLU A 724 4.54 -7.07 33.05
C GLU A 724 3.98 -5.70 33.46
N ASP A 725 4.65 -4.96 34.35
CA ASP A 725 4.20 -3.63 34.80
C ASP A 725 4.23 -2.60 33.66
N LYS A 726 5.23 -2.69 32.77
CA LYS A 726 5.33 -1.84 31.57
C LYS A 726 4.20 -2.15 30.59
N ILE A 727 3.85 -3.42 30.45
CA ILE A 727 2.74 -3.87 29.61
C ILE A 727 1.42 -3.39 30.20
N GLN A 728 1.18 -3.64 31.48
CA GLN A 728 -0.06 -3.26 32.14
C GLN A 728 -0.29 -1.76 32.07
N PHE A 729 0.73 -0.95 32.32
CA PHE A 729 0.64 0.51 32.16
C PHE A 729 0.19 0.93 30.75
N LYS A 730 0.74 0.30 29.70
CA LYS A 730 0.34 0.60 28.31
C LYS A 730 -1.09 0.16 28.03
N VAL A 731 -1.51 -0.99 28.53
CA VAL A 731 -2.89 -1.48 28.39
C VAL A 731 -3.86 -0.53 29.09
N ASP A 732 -3.57 -0.12 30.33
CA ASP A 732 -4.39 0.82 31.10
C ASP A 732 -4.51 2.17 30.39
N TYR A 733 -3.39 2.69 29.86
CA TYR A 733 -3.37 3.90 29.05
C TYR A 733 -4.25 3.80 27.81
N TRP A 734 -4.12 2.70 27.06
CA TRP A 734 -4.92 2.48 25.85
C TRP A 734 -6.39 2.27 26.16
N GLU A 735 -6.74 1.57 27.24
CA GLU A 735 -8.15 1.42 27.67
C GLU A 735 -8.73 2.76 28.16
N ALA A 736 -7.94 3.61 28.84
CA ALA A 736 -8.38 4.95 29.23
C ALA A 736 -8.64 5.86 28.02
N LEU A 737 -7.75 5.86 27.03
CA LEU A 737 -7.98 6.58 25.77
C LEU A 737 -9.20 6.04 25.02
N ARG A 738 -9.35 4.71 24.97
CA ARG A 738 -10.51 4.06 24.35
C ARG A 738 -11.81 4.43 25.06
N ALA A 739 -11.79 4.48 26.39
CA ALA A 739 -12.94 4.91 27.21
C ALA A 739 -13.27 6.38 26.96
N LYS A 740 -12.27 7.27 26.87
CA LYS A 740 -12.50 8.68 26.54
C LYS A 740 -13.06 8.86 25.12
N ALA A 741 -12.51 8.15 24.15
CA ALA A 741 -13.04 8.15 22.78
C ALA A 741 -14.48 7.64 22.74
N LEU A 742 -14.83 6.65 23.57
CA LEU A 742 -16.19 6.15 23.71
C LEU A 742 -17.12 7.16 24.40
N GLU A 743 -16.64 7.84 25.44
CA GLU A 743 -17.34 8.93 26.13
C GLU A 743 -17.64 10.08 25.16
N ASP A 744 -16.65 10.59 24.43
CA ASP A 744 -16.84 11.67 23.46
C ASP A 744 -17.81 11.28 22.34
N LEU A 745 -17.74 10.02 21.90
CA LEU A 745 -18.73 9.45 20.99
C LEU A 745 -20.14 9.39 21.60
N THR A 746 -20.28 9.31 22.93
CA THR A 746 -21.54 9.16 23.66
C THR A 746 -22.13 10.50 24.14
N GLU A 747 -21.31 11.43 24.64
CA GLU A 747 -21.70 12.78 25.07
C GLU A 747 -22.19 13.61 23.88
N LYS A 748 -21.52 13.50 22.72
CA LYS A 748 -21.97 14.12 21.46
C LYS A 748 -23.25 13.49 20.90
N ARG A 749 -23.85 12.49 21.58
CA ARG A 749 -25.04 11.74 21.13
C ARG A 749 -26.30 11.87 21.97
N GLY A 750 -26.24 12.26 23.24
CA GLY A 750 -27.40 12.01 24.11
C GLY A 750 -27.80 10.52 24.13
N VAL A 751 -26.85 9.65 24.51
CA VAL A 751 -26.98 8.21 24.90
C VAL A 751 -26.91 7.15 23.78
N ILE A 752 -26.00 6.16 23.92
CA ILE A 752 -26.20 4.69 24.16
C ILE A 752 -24.81 3.99 24.26
N SER A 753 -24.70 3.09 25.26
CA SER A 753 -23.49 2.58 25.94
C SER A 753 -22.81 1.31 25.36
N SER A 754 -22.79 1.08 24.05
CA SER A 754 -21.98 -0.04 23.51
C SER A 754 -21.35 0.24 22.16
N THR A 755 -20.04 0.00 22.09
CA THR A 755 -19.08 0.48 21.09
C THR A 755 -19.34 0.02 19.64
N PHE A 756 -20.29 -0.88 19.41
CA PHE A 756 -20.68 -1.37 18.08
C PHE A 756 -22.08 -0.94 17.61
N LYS A 757 -23.00 -0.57 18.52
CA LYS A 757 -24.39 -0.16 18.15
C LYS A 757 -24.48 1.26 17.57
N SER A 758 -23.36 1.97 17.48
CA SER A 758 -23.33 3.42 17.27
C SER A 758 -23.39 3.86 15.79
N MET A 759 -23.42 2.96 14.80
CA MET A 759 -23.39 3.35 13.38
C MET A 759 -24.71 3.98 12.84
N LYS A 760 -25.70 4.23 13.71
CA LYS A 760 -27.15 4.23 13.40
C LYS A 760 -27.83 5.57 13.00
N TYR A 761 -27.27 6.76 13.20
CA TYR A 761 -27.99 8.01 12.83
C TYR A 761 -27.05 9.10 12.26
N ALA A 762 -27.07 9.36 10.95
CA ALA A 762 -26.24 10.39 10.31
C ALA A 762 -26.93 11.08 9.12
N GLN A 763 -27.93 11.92 9.40
CA GLN A 763 -28.60 12.74 8.36
C GLN A 763 -27.91 14.09 8.06
N LYS A 764 -26.75 14.41 8.65
CA LYS A 764 -26.00 15.65 8.38
C LYS A 764 -24.49 15.39 8.26
N ASP A 765 -23.87 15.92 7.20
CA ASP A 765 -22.47 15.70 6.80
C ASP A 765 -21.45 16.02 7.90
N GLU A 766 -21.69 17.09 8.66
CA GLU A 766 -20.75 17.59 9.64
C GLU A 766 -20.45 16.59 10.77
N LEU A 767 -21.37 15.67 11.10
CA LEU A 767 -21.24 14.69 12.21
C LEU A 767 -20.44 13.43 11.84
N ARG A 768 -20.12 13.20 10.56
CA ARG A 768 -19.55 11.92 10.10
C ARG A 768 -18.04 11.84 10.25
N ILE A 769 -17.35 12.92 9.89
CA ILE A 769 -15.94 13.12 10.24
C ILE A 769 -15.81 13.10 11.76
N ARG A 770 -16.82 13.63 12.48
CA ARG A 770 -16.82 13.60 13.95
C ARG A 770 -16.67 12.21 14.57
N ARG A 771 -16.97 11.18 13.79
CA ARG A 771 -16.89 9.79 14.21
C ARG A 771 -15.67 9.10 13.66
N ALA A 772 -15.10 9.60 12.55
CA ALA A 772 -13.98 8.95 11.87
C ALA A 772 -12.75 8.93 12.77
N VAL A 773 -12.51 10.03 13.48
CA VAL A 773 -11.34 10.18 14.34
C VAL A 773 -11.44 9.35 15.62
N PRO A 774 -12.53 9.39 16.42
CA PRO A 774 -12.67 8.54 17.59
C PRO A 774 -12.75 7.07 17.21
N LEU A 775 -13.38 6.74 16.09
CA LEU A 775 -13.46 5.35 15.62
C LEU A 775 -12.09 4.88 15.14
N ALA A 776 -11.34 5.68 14.39
CA ALA A 776 -9.98 5.36 13.96
C ALA A 776 -9.09 5.10 15.17
N LEU A 777 -9.21 5.96 16.19
CA LEU A 777 -8.53 5.78 17.45
C LEU A 777 -8.93 4.47 18.11
N ILE A 778 -10.23 4.21 18.31
CA ILE A 778 -10.71 2.98 18.97
C ILE A 778 -10.20 1.74 18.24
N ILE A 779 -10.22 1.74 16.91
CA ILE A 779 -9.72 0.62 16.09
C ILE A 779 -8.21 0.48 16.24
N SER A 780 -7.45 1.57 16.14
CA SER A 780 -6.00 1.55 16.35
C SER A 780 -5.69 1.02 17.75
N LEU A 781 -6.30 1.57 18.80
CA LEU A 781 -6.11 1.13 20.18
C LEU A 781 -6.51 -0.33 20.40
N HIS A 782 -7.61 -0.79 19.79
CA HIS A 782 -8.03 -2.19 19.86
C HIS A 782 -6.99 -3.11 19.22
N ASN A 783 -6.58 -2.82 17.99
CA ASN A 783 -5.54 -3.57 17.28
C ASN A 783 -4.21 -3.57 18.07
N ARG A 784 -3.88 -2.45 18.73
CA ARG A 784 -2.71 -2.30 19.60
C ARG A 784 -2.79 -3.20 20.83
N ILE A 785 -3.89 -3.13 21.57
CA ILE A 785 -4.16 -3.93 22.76
C ILE A 785 -4.10 -5.42 22.42
N ASP A 786 -4.76 -5.84 21.35
CA ASP A 786 -4.84 -7.25 20.96
C ASP A 786 -3.53 -7.78 20.40
N SER A 787 -2.82 -7.00 19.57
CA SER A 787 -1.47 -7.34 19.12
C SER A 787 -0.53 -7.52 20.30
N TYR A 788 -0.61 -6.65 21.31
CA TYR A 788 0.22 -6.76 22.52
C TYR A 788 -0.17 -7.95 23.39
N ARG A 789 -1.47 -8.21 23.60
CA ARG A 789 -1.96 -9.41 24.31
C ARG A 789 -1.51 -10.69 23.61
N ALA A 790 -1.58 -10.74 22.28
CA ALA A 790 -1.13 -11.88 21.48
C ALA A 790 0.39 -12.08 21.55
N LYS A 791 1.19 -11.02 21.42
CA LYS A 791 2.65 -11.07 21.58
C LYS A 791 3.05 -11.55 22.98
N TYR A 792 2.36 -11.08 24.02
CA TYR A 792 2.59 -11.50 25.40
C TYR A 792 2.25 -12.98 25.60
N LYS A 793 1.08 -13.44 25.11
CA LYS A 793 0.71 -14.86 25.15
C LYS A 793 1.74 -15.74 24.42
N ARG A 794 2.20 -15.33 23.23
CA ARG A 794 3.25 -16.03 22.47
C ARG A 794 4.55 -16.08 23.24
N ARG A 795 5.01 -14.95 23.79
CA ARG A 795 6.24 -14.89 24.59
C ARG A 795 6.16 -15.78 25.83
N ASN A 796 5.03 -15.77 26.55
CA ASN A 796 4.84 -16.64 27.70
C ASN A 796 4.75 -18.12 27.33
N HIS A 797 4.15 -18.44 26.17
CA HIS A 797 4.14 -19.80 25.65
C HIS A 797 5.55 -20.26 25.25
N LEU A 798 6.32 -19.42 24.54
CA LEU A 798 7.71 -19.70 24.18
C LEU A 798 8.60 -19.82 25.41
N MET A 799 8.42 -18.94 26.41
CA MET A 799 9.12 -19.02 27.69
C MET A 799 8.74 -20.29 28.44
N ARG A 800 7.46 -20.71 28.45
CA ARG A 800 7.04 -22.01 29.02
C ARG A 800 7.69 -23.17 28.30
N GLN A 801 7.70 -23.20 26.96
CA GLN A 801 8.37 -24.25 26.19
C GLN A 801 9.88 -24.28 26.44
N LEU A 802 10.51 -23.11 26.62
CA LEU A 802 11.91 -23.00 27.01
C LEU A 802 12.14 -23.51 28.44
N PHE A 803 11.26 -23.17 29.39
CA PHE A 803 11.33 -23.65 30.77
C PHE A 803 11.09 -25.17 30.85
N GLU A 804 10.12 -25.70 30.12
CA GLU A 804 9.84 -27.14 30.01
C GLU A 804 11.05 -27.88 29.41
N ARG A 805 11.66 -27.35 28.36
CA ARG A 805 12.92 -27.91 27.81
C ARG A 805 14.10 -27.81 28.77
N VAL A 806 14.20 -26.73 29.55
CA VAL A 806 15.27 -26.60 30.54
C VAL A 806 15.02 -27.55 31.73
N GLU A 807 13.78 -27.74 32.18
CA GLU A 807 13.43 -28.74 33.19
C GLU A 807 13.66 -30.16 32.70
N GLU A 808 13.33 -30.50 31.46
CA GLU A 808 13.64 -31.80 30.85
C GLU A 808 15.15 -32.05 30.83
N ASN A 809 15.96 -31.06 30.42
CA ASN A 809 17.41 -31.18 30.43
C ASN A 809 18.00 -31.25 31.85
N VAL A 810 17.45 -30.51 32.82
CA VAL A 810 17.90 -30.58 34.23
C VAL A 810 17.52 -31.90 34.88
N ASN A 811 16.38 -32.50 34.50
CA ASN A 811 15.98 -33.83 34.95
C ASN A 811 16.82 -34.95 34.30
N GLU A 812 17.26 -34.80 33.05
CA GLU A 812 18.25 -35.71 32.46
C GLU A 812 19.62 -35.61 33.14
N PHE A 813 20.07 -34.40 33.50
CA PHE A 813 21.35 -34.23 34.20
C PHE A 813 21.31 -34.71 35.66
N SER A 814 20.17 -34.62 36.34
CA SER A 814 20.02 -35.15 37.71
C SER A 814 19.85 -36.67 37.76
N ALA A 815 19.49 -37.31 36.65
CA ALA A 815 19.48 -38.77 36.51
C ALA A 815 20.87 -39.38 36.21
N PHE A 816 21.88 -38.54 35.91
CA PHE A 816 23.27 -38.95 35.64
C PHE A 816 24.22 -38.80 36.83
N GLY A 817 23.74 -38.29 37.98
CA GLY A 817 24.48 -38.25 39.25
C GLY A 817 23.86 -39.19 40.27
#